data_AF-A0A3D5BN28-F1
#
_entry.id   AF-A0A3D5BN28-F1
#
_cell.length_a   1.000
_cell.length_b   1.000
_cell.length_c   1.000
_cell.angle_alpha   90.00
_cell.angle_beta   90.00
_cell.angle_gamma   90.00
#
_symmetry.space_group_name_H-M   'P 1'
#
loop_
_entity.id
_entity.type
_entity.pdbx_description
1 polymer ?
#
loop_
_entity_poly.entity_id
_entity_poly.type
_entity_poly.pdbx_seq_one_letter_code
_entity_poly.pdbx_strand_id
1 'polypeptide(L)'
;MRSYFALGLFSTLLGLSQSAWANSEASQQQRQYANKFGKVNIEALLLADGQREFSLQSNAVPLKSADGSANTEPVQTVKTKTLSVSAGDLQVRSQNVLFDALFSLAQLEKNQNSVNEITDWGFNDQQAVPCPCFETGAKWHYVWTRDLSYSLDLGLGYLDAERARNSLLFKTSKVRPELVARQVSPIEVALQDTGSGGSWPVSSDRVVWILAASGLTLNAMADSSSTEAQQAWQAQWYPIAKNTLLQDRQYIFSEKLGLYRGETSFLDWREQNYPDWTAKDTRFLAQSYALSTNVLHYAALKAVAEAAKTQEPAAAAQFARWADELKTAINQSFWLAEQGLYASYLGEEFNPMPVQQYDLLGLALAINHQVASNAQADQILQNYPLTQAGPPVFFPAKQQTPIYHNRAIWPFVSAYALRAAKSRQHAELFHKIAMSLFQGAAFNLSNMENLEWLSQKAHVDDGELSGPVINSERQLWSVAAYHDFIVNSLFGVAVSGRTLVLNPYIPAQLAQDLQLGNELKLENLRLGSNTVQLTLQLQGKANKQQSYQLSEVRINGVVQALTSAHQLQLQLDDFSTEQNQIEMVLTPVAQQQSPVRMLKVADNQKLSTAEQRALFAPKQPLLSLTSNDKGETLLKFDANGETKTRFTLYKNGAKVHLKKQRDHYLDKDRGHVSQCYALVQSYTDTALTSLPSRTVCTAGQQQQFVAGDTLQSDDLTATDYLGLPVFKNWGLPEQKLQLSANISHSGTQRLALEYFIDNGPVNTGITAVVKQLQVQCPELPMQQSTLVMPHLATATEAGLSTVASFEAKAGTECKISIVDGFNMSYLQHFALYTGGKGGQTGPLNQAVIHKALLWSAVQ
;
A
#
# COMPACT_ATOMS: atom_id res chain seq x y z
N MET A 1 -27.79 89.23 31.03
CA MET A 1 -29.00 88.39 30.98
C MET A 1 -28.57 86.99 31.32
N ARG A 2 -28.74 86.65 32.61
CA ARG A 2 -29.57 85.55 33.10
C ARG A 2 -29.00 84.19 32.65
N SER A 3 -28.39 83.36 33.50
CA SER A 3 -28.76 82.94 34.87
C SER A 3 -28.49 81.42 34.87
N TYR A 4 -28.10 80.67 35.89
CA TYR A 4 -27.97 80.77 37.34
C TYR A 4 -26.95 79.64 37.70
N PHE A 5 -25.92 79.91 38.50
CA PHE A 5 -25.75 79.41 39.90
C PHE A 5 -25.65 77.88 40.04
N ALA A 6 -24.79 77.28 40.86
CA ALA A 6 -23.85 77.78 41.86
C ALA A 6 -22.97 76.58 42.27
N LEU A 7 -21.67 76.80 42.44
CA LEU A 7 -20.94 76.77 43.72
C LEU A 7 -20.68 75.39 44.37
N GLY A 8 -19.43 75.23 44.79
CA GLY A 8 -19.06 74.43 45.96
C GLY A 8 -17.83 73.56 45.73
N LEU A 9 -16.64 74.15 45.54
CA LEU A 9 -15.62 74.38 46.58
C LEU A 9 -14.81 73.14 47.04
N PHE A 10 -13.52 73.22 46.71
CA PHE A 10 -12.32 72.98 47.54
C PHE A 10 -11.74 71.58 47.77
N SER A 11 -10.43 71.55 47.45
CA SER A 11 -9.32 70.92 48.18
C SER A 11 -8.88 69.48 47.87
N THR A 12 -7.85 69.44 47.01
CA THR A 12 -6.62 68.64 47.08
C THR A 12 -6.39 67.75 48.31
N LEU A 13 -6.12 66.46 48.08
CA LEU A 13 -4.95 65.73 48.62
C LEU A 13 -4.79 64.34 47.99
N LEU A 14 -3.52 63.91 47.89
CA LEU A 14 -3.00 62.72 47.20
C LEU A 14 -3.56 61.39 47.74
N GLY A 15 -3.69 60.41 46.84
CA GLY A 15 -3.95 59.00 47.16
C GLY A 15 -3.23 58.06 46.17
N LEU A 16 -2.51 57.09 46.73
CA LEU A 16 -1.59 56.15 46.10
C LEU A 16 -2.24 55.16 45.11
N SER A 17 -1.38 54.68 44.19
CA SER A 17 -1.42 53.48 43.35
C SER A 17 -2.46 52.40 43.66
N GLN A 18 -3.13 51.90 42.61
CA GLN A 18 -3.49 50.49 42.52
C GLN A 18 -3.61 50.01 41.06
N SER A 19 -2.76 49.03 40.76
CA SER A 19 -2.95 47.88 39.86
C SER A 19 -3.47 48.12 38.44
N ALA A 20 -2.54 47.99 37.49
CA ALA A 20 -2.81 47.51 36.15
C ALA A 20 -3.49 46.14 36.20
N TRP A 21 -4.78 46.09 35.88
CA TRP A 21 -5.41 44.88 35.40
C TRP A 21 -5.10 44.80 33.91
N ALA A 22 -4.17 43.92 33.56
CA ALA A 22 -3.93 43.55 32.19
C ALA A 22 -5.17 42.80 31.68
N ASN A 23 -5.91 43.42 30.77
CA ASN A 23 -6.90 42.73 29.94
C ASN A 23 -6.15 41.68 29.11
N SER A 24 -6.32 40.40 29.43
CA SER A 24 -5.95 39.30 28.53
C SER A 24 -7.02 39.20 27.44
N GLU A 25 -6.97 40.12 26.46
CA GLU A 25 -7.83 40.01 25.28
C GLU A 25 -7.39 38.79 24.45
N ALA A 26 -8.32 37.86 24.24
CA ALA A 26 -8.13 36.73 23.35
C ALA A 26 -7.76 37.24 21.94
N SER A 27 -6.65 36.77 21.37
CA SER A 27 -6.24 37.19 20.03
C SER A 27 -6.98 36.38 18.98
N GLN A 28 -7.69 37.04 18.07
CA GLN A 28 -8.41 36.41 16.96
C GLN A 28 -7.65 36.59 15.64
N GLN A 29 -7.56 35.53 14.84
CA GLN A 29 -7.01 35.57 13.49
C GLN A 29 -8.01 34.96 12.50
N GLN A 30 -8.12 35.55 11.32
CA GLN A 30 -8.98 35.03 10.24
C GLN A 30 -8.17 34.90 8.96
N ARG A 31 -8.40 33.82 8.21
CA ARG A 31 -7.74 33.59 6.91
C ARG A 31 -8.69 32.89 5.95
N GLN A 32 -8.57 33.24 4.67
CA GLN A 32 -9.22 32.54 3.57
C GLN A 32 -8.15 31.96 2.67
N TYR A 33 -8.29 30.68 2.33
CA TYR A 33 -7.49 30.02 1.32
C TYR A 33 -8.41 29.54 0.20
N ALA A 34 -8.16 30.01 -1.03
CA ALA A 34 -8.96 29.67 -2.19
C ALA A 34 -8.06 29.44 -3.40
N ASN A 35 -8.36 28.39 -4.16
CA ASN A 35 -7.79 28.15 -5.47
C ASN A 35 -8.83 27.47 -6.37
N LYS A 36 -8.42 26.97 -7.53
CA LYS A 36 -9.34 26.30 -8.47
C LYS A 36 -9.98 24.99 -7.98
N PHE A 37 -9.44 24.37 -6.93
CA PHE A 37 -9.96 23.12 -6.36
C PHE A 37 -11.00 23.36 -5.27
N GLY A 38 -10.93 24.49 -4.57
CA GLY A 38 -11.87 24.80 -3.50
C GLY A 38 -11.55 26.07 -2.74
N LYS A 39 -12.36 26.34 -1.72
CA LYS A 39 -12.22 27.47 -0.82
C LYS A 39 -12.50 27.04 0.61
N VAL A 40 -11.60 27.42 1.52
CA VAL A 40 -11.73 27.22 2.96
C VAL A 40 -11.50 28.55 3.68
N ASN A 41 -12.33 28.83 4.66
CA ASN A 41 -12.17 29.91 5.63
C ASN A 41 -11.76 29.31 6.97
N ILE A 42 -10.93 30.02 7.71
CA ILE A 42 -10.59 29.70 9.09
C ILE A 42 -10.72 30.94 9.97
N GLU A 43 -11.28 30.74 11.15
CA GLU A 43 -11.15 31.63 12.29
C GLU A 43 -10.39 30.89 13.40
N ALA A 44 -9.38 31.53 13.97
CA ALA A 44 -8.58 31.00 15.06
C ALA A 44 -8.65 31.95 16.26
N LEU A 45 -8.93 31.40 17.44
CA LEU A 45 -8.98 32.13 18.70
C LEU A 45 -7.94 31.54 19.66
N LEU A 46 -7.08 32.40 20.22
CA LEU A 46 -6.19 32.03 21.32
C LEU A 46 -6.82 32.50 22.63
N LEU A 47 -7.13 31.55 23.51
CA LEU A 47 -7.70 31.80 24.82
C LEU A 47 -6.60 32.13 25.85
N ALA A 48 -7.00 32.78 26.95
CA ALA A 48 -6.07 33.26 27.98
C ALA A 48 -5.30 32.14 28.70
N ASP A 49 -5.83 30.92 28.70
CA ASP A 49 -5.20 29.72 29.29
C ASP A 49 -4.27 28.99 28.30
N GLY A 50 -4.02 29.56 27.12
CA GLY A 50 -3.17 29.00 26.08
C GLY A 50 -3.87 28.00 25.15
N GLN A 51 -5.15 27.70 25.39
CA GLN A 51 -5.96 26.90 24.47
C GLN A 51 -6.19 27.62 23.15
N ARG A 52 -6.32 26.86 22.07
CA ARG A 52 -6.70 27.37 20.75
C ARG A 52 -8.01 26.77 20.29
N GLU A 53 -8.86 27.62 19.73
CA GLU A 53 -10.03 27.18 19.00
C GLU A 53 -9.90 27.53 17.53
N PHE A 54 -10.22 26.58 16.66
CA PHE A 54 -10.25 26.77 15.21
C PHE A 54 -11.66 26.48 14.69
N SER A 55 -12.22 27.39 13.91
CA SER A 55 -13.48 27.21 13.19
C SER A 55 -13.19 27.24 11.70
N LEU A 56 -13.38 26.09 11.04
CA LEU A 56 -13.12 25.88 9.62
C LEU A 56 -14.44 25.81 8.85
N GLN A 57 -14.49 26.43 7.68
CA GLN A 57 -15.64 26.37 6.77
C GLN A 57 -15.18 26.15 5.34
N SER A 58 -15.69 25.12 4.67
CA SER A 58 -15.33 24.78 3.30
C SER A 58 -16.56 24.68 2.39
N ASN A 59 -16.38 24.99 1.11
CA ASN A 59 -17.39 24.78 0.07
C ASN A 59 -17.39 23.37 -0.54
N ALA A 60 -16.63 22.43 0.04
CA ALA A 60 -16.66 21.03 -0.39
C ALA A 60 -18.02 20.39 -0.07
N VAL A 61 -18.48 19.54 -0.99
CA VAL A 61 -19.71 18.75 -0.82
C VAL A 61 -19.46 17.68 0.26
N PRO A 62 -20.30 17.59 1.31
CA PRO A 62 -20.20 16.52 2.29
C PRO A 62 -20.30 15.13 1.64
N LEU A 63 -19.61 14.14 2.21
CA LEU A 63 -19.85 12.74 1.81
C LEU A 63 -21.30 12.35 2.12
N LYS A 64 -21.89 11.51 1.26
CA LYS A 64 -23.17 10.83 1.59
C LYS A 64 -22.96 9.96 2.85
N SER A 65 -23.97 9.88 3.71
CA SER A 65 -23.94 9.11 4.95
C SER A 65 -23.61 7.62 4.70
N ALA A 66 -23.03 6.97 5.71
CA ALA A 66 -22.56 5.59 5.64
C ALA A 66 -23.67 4.55 5.36
N ASP A 67 -24.94 4.91 5.54
CA ASP A 67 -26.11 4.06 5.29
C ASP A 67 -26.61 4.09 3.83
N GLY A 68 -25.97 4.87 2.96
CA GLY A 68 -26.34 4.96 1.55
C GLY A 68 -27.66 5.69 1.27
N SER A 69 -28.26 6.35 2.27
CA SER A 69 -29.47 7.13 2.06
C SER A 69 -29.16 8.40 1.24
N ALA A 70 -29.91 8.59 0.15
CA ALA A 70 -29.79 9.77 -0.69
C ALA A 70 -30.40 10.97 0.05
N ASN A 71 -29.57 11.95 0.42
CA ASN A 71 -30.09 13.30 0.60
C ASN A 71 -30.47 13.81 -0.81
N THR A 72 -31.76 13.82 -1.09
CA THR A 72 -32.37 14.25 -2.36
C THR A 72 -32.41 15.77 -2.53
N GLU A 73 -31.47 16.52 -1.96
CA GLU A 73 -31.47 17.98 -1.98
C GLU A 73 -30.05 18.51 -2.25
N PRO A 74 -29.80 19.21 -3.39
CA PRO A 74 -28.56 19.92 -3.63
C PRO A 74 -28.59 21.26 -2.87
N VAL A 75 -28.57 21.20 -1.54
CA VAL A 75 -28.26 22.38 -0.74
C VAL A 75 -26.75 22.52 -0.70
N GLN A 76 -26.23 23.67 -1.13
CA GLN A 76 -24.85 24.09 -0.84
C GLN A 76 -24.66 24.12 0.68
N THR A 77 -24.34 22.98 1.26
CA THR A 77 -24.03 22.83 2.67
C THR A 77 -22.56 23.15 2.82
N VAL A 78 -22.27 24.35 3.32
CA VAL A 78 -20.92 24.70 3.78
C VAL A 78 -20.53 23.66 4.83
N LYS A 79 -19.49 22.87 4.58
CA LYS A 79 -18.96 21.94 5.57
C LYS A 79 -18.25 22.75 6.64
N THR A 80 -18.55 22.48 7.91
CA THR A 80 -17.91 23.16 9.03
C THR A 80 -17.20 22.16 9.94
N LYS A 81 -16.11 22.61 10.58
CA LYS A 81 -15.38 21.82 11.58
C LYS A 81 -14.84 22.76 12.64
N THR A 82 -15.14 22.47 13.90
CA THR A 82 -14.56 23.18 15.04
C THR A 82 -13.55 22.27 15.74
N LEU A 83 -12.40 22.81 16.12
CA LEU A 83 -11.32 22.13 16.83
C LEU A 83 -11.01 22.93 18.08
N SER A 84 -10.93 22.26 19.23
CA SER A 84 -10.39 22.82 20.47
C SER A 84 -9.09 22.08 20.79
N VAL A 85 -8.01 22.83 20.98
CA VAL A 85 -6.65 22.30 21.17
C VAL A 85 -6.13 22.81 22.50
N SER A 86 -5.79 21.88 23.39
CA SER A 86 -5.24 22.18 24.70
C SER A 86 -3.78 22.63 24.58
N ALA A 87 -3.32 23.48 25.51
CA ALA A 87 -1.94 23.95 25.50
C ALA A 87 -0.89 22.82 25.57
N GLY A 88 -1.24 21.67 26.16
CA GLY A 88 -0.39 20.49 26.27
C GLY A 88 -0.48 19.49 25.11
N ASP A 89 -1.32 19.74 24.11
CA ASP A 89 -1.45 18.86 22.94
C ASP A 89 -0.26 19.02 21.99
N LEU A 90 0.07 17.95 21.26
CA LEU A 90 1.03 18.03 20.16
C LEU A 90 0.48 18.97 19.09
N GLN A 91 1.18 20.06 18.82
CA GLN A 91 0.67 21.11 17.95
C GLN A 91 1.78 21.83 17.20
N VAL A 92 1.43 22.46 16.08
CA VAL A 92 2.36 23.31 15.32
C VAL A 92 1.97 24.77 15.49
N ARG A 93 2.97 25.66 15.48
CA ARG A 93 2.83 27.12 15.47
C ARG A 93 3.56 27.67 14.25
N SER A 94 2.84 28.39 13.40
CA SER A 94 3.40 29.08 12.22
C SER A 94 2.68 30.41 11.97
N GLN A 95 3.08 31.15 10.94
CA GLN A 95 2.31 32.32 10.47
C GLN A 95 1.05 31.94 9.68
N ASN A 96 0.78 30.65 9.50
CA ASN A 96 -0.41 30.16 8.81
C ASN A 96 -1.30 29.35 9.76
N VAL A 97 -2.30 30.02 10.34
CA VAL A 97 -3.28 29.36 11.22
C VAL A 97 -4.07 28.23 10.56
N LEU A 98 -4.26 28.25 9.23
CA LEU A 98 -4.89 27.11 8.54
C LEU A 98 -3.96 25.90 8.54
N PHE A 99 -2.68 26.10 8.29
CA PHE A 99 -1.67 25.03 8.38
C PHE A 99 -1.61 24.44 9.80
N ASP A 100 -1.64 25.31 10.81
CA ASP A 100 -1.67 24.90 12.22
C ASP A 100 -2.93 24.08 12.56
N ALA A 101 -4.11 24.57 12.15
CA ALA A 101 -5.38 23.91 12.41
C ALA A 101 -5.49 22.54 11.73
N LEU A 102 -4.96 22.39 10.52
CA LEU A 102 -4.99 21.10 9.81
C LEU A 102 -4.07 20.07 10.44
N PHE A 103 -2.95 20.48 11.05
CA PHE A 103 -2.17 19.57 11.87
C PHE A 103 -2.97 19.14 13.12
N SER A 104 -3.61 20.09 13.80
CA SER A 104 -4.50 19.77 14.94
C SER A 104 -5.68 18.88 14.53
N LEU A 105 -6.21 19.01 13.32
CA LEU A 105 -7.22 18.12 12.75
C LEU A 105 -6.69 16.69 12.63
N ALA A 106 -5.47 16.49 12.13
CA ALA A 106 -4.86 15.16 12.08
C ALA A 106 -4.70 14.55 13.49
N GLN A 107 -4.32 15.35 14.49
CA GLN A 107 -4.22 14.89 15.88
C GLN A 107 -5.57 14.49 16.47
N LEU A 108 -6.62 15.29 16.21
CA LEU A 108 -7.99 14.96 16.60
C LEU A 108 -8.43 13.64 15.97
N GLU A 109 -8.23 13.48 14.66
CA GLU A 109 -8.64 12.27 13.93
C GLU A 109 -7.84 11.04 14.35
N LYS A 110 -6.55 11.17 14.65
CA LYS A 110 -5.74 10.12 15.29
C LYS A 110 -6.38 9.68 16.62
N ASN A 111 -6.77 10.64 17.46
CA ASN A 111 -7.40 10.33 18.75
C ASN A 111 -8.77 9.67 18.54
N GLN A 112 -9.54 10.06 17.53
CA GLN A 112 -10.80 9.40 17.17
C GLN A 112 -10.59 7.96 16.69
N ASN A 113 -9.49 7.68 16.00
CA ASN A 113 -9.11 6.33 15.58
C ASN A 113 -8.45 5.52 16.73
N SER A 114 -8.19 6.13 17.89
CA SER A 114 -7.59 5.47 19.05
C SER A 114 -8.70 4.90 19.95
N VAL A 115 -9.11 3.66 19.69
CA VAL A 115 -10.28 3.04 20.31
C VAL A 115 -9.92 1.97 21.34
N ASN A 116 -10.84 1.63 22.25
CA ASN A 116 -10.65 0.52 23.21
C ASN A 116 -11.31 -0.78 22.76
N GLU A 117 -12.15 -0.69 21.74
CA GLU A 117 -12.86 -1.81 21.12
C GLU A 117 -12.98 -1.57 19.62
N ILE A 118 -13.05 -2.66 18.86
CA ILE A 118 -13.21 -2.64 17.40
C ILE A 118 -14.44 -3.45 17.00
N THR A 119 -15.02 -3.12 15.86
CA THR A 119 -16.20 -3.80 15.30
C THR A 119 -16.05 -3.93 13.78
N ASP A 120 -16.54 -5.04 13.22
CA ASP A 120 -16.62 -5.23 11.77
C ASP A 120 -17.76 -6.18 11.45
N TRP A 121 -18.43 -6.02 10.31
CA TRP A 121 -19.48 -6.97 9.91
C TRP A 121 -18.93 -8.33 9.50
N GLY A 122 -17.71 -8.35 8.95
CA GLY A 122 -16.99 -9.55 8.59
C GLY A 122 -16.38 -10.29 9.78
N PHE A 123 -16.41 -9.74 10.99
CA PHE A 123 -15.87 -10.38 12.19
C PHE A 123 -16.80 -10.24 13.40
N ASN A 124 -17.00 -11.34 14.11
CA ASN A 124 -17.72 -11.39 15.39
C ASN A 124 -19.15 -10.84 15.30
N ASP A 125 -19.79 -10.92 14.13
CA ASP A 125 -21.16 -10.44 13.88
C ASP A 125 -21.37 -8.99 14.36
N GLN A 126 -20.38 -8.12 14.10
CA GLN A 126 -20.34 -6.73 14.54
C GLN A 126 -20.28 -6.51 16.06
N GLN A 127 -20.20 -7.57 16.86
CA GLN A 127 -20.02 -7.44 18.31
C GLN A 127 -18.62 -6.92 18.63
N ALA A 128 -18.55 -5.98 19.57
CA ALA A 128 -17.31 -5.35 19.99
C ALA A 128 -16.27 -6.36 20.48
N VAL A 129 -15.05 -6.22 19.97
CA VAL A 129 -13.87 -6.96 20.42
C VAL A 129 -12.96 -5.99 21.19
N PRO A 130 -12.68 -6.22 22.49
CA PRO A 130 -11.75 -5.40 23.24
C PRO A 130 -10.36 -5.38 22.58
N CYS A 131 -9.93 -4.20 22.18
CA CYS A 131 -8.65 -3.97 21.50
C CYS A 131 -8.27 -2.50 21.72
N PRO A 132 -7.41 -2.17 22.70
CA PRO A 132 -6.77 -0.86 22.80
C PRO A 132 -5.84 -0.64 21.60
N CYS A 133 -6.43 -0.31 20.47
CA CYS A 133 -5.86 -0.41 19.13
C CYS A 133 -6.17 0.84 18.30
N PHE A 134 -5.55 0.94 17.14
CA PHE A 134 -5.95 1.89 16.10
C PHE A 134 -7.00 1.25 15.19
N GLU A 135 -8.21 1.83 15.14
CA GLU A 135 -9.15 1.52 14.06
C GLU A 135 -8.79 2.29 12.79
N THR A 136 -9.33 1.83 11.67
CA THR A 136 -8.91 2.30 10.35
C THR A 136 -9.55 3.63 9.97
N GLY A 137 -10.83 3.87 10.26
CA GLY A 137 -11.41 5.18 9.99
C GLY A 137 -12.92 5.24 10.19
N ALA A 138 -13.55 6.33 9.76
CA ALA A 138 -14.99 6.56 9.96
C ALA A 138 -15.91 5.48 9.36
N LYS A 139 -15.47 4.78 8.31
CA LYS A 139 -16.21 3.65 7.73
C LYS A 139 -15.68 2.28 8.17
N TRP A 140 -14.49 2.23 8.75
CA TRP A 140 -13.74 1.01 8.98
C TRP A 140 -13.34 0.91 10.45
N HIS A 141 -14.23 0.36 11.27
CA HIS A 141 -14.07 0.27 12.73
C HIS A 141 -13.21 -0.92 13.19
N TYR A 142 -12.31 -1.39 12.32
CA TYR A 142 -11.48 -2.58 12.53
C TYR A 142 -9.99 -2.29 12.31
N VAL A 143 -9.15 -3.26 12.68
CA VAL A 143 -7.71 -3.23 12.42
C VAL A 143 -7.41 -4.04 11.16
N TRP A 144 -6.94 -3.36 10.12
CA TRP A 144 -6.46 -3.97 8.90
C TRP A 144 -4.93 -3.91 8.86
N THR A 145 -4.29 -4.99 8.41
CA THR A 145 -2.84 -5.20 8.50
C THR A 145 -2.08 -4.11 7.76
N ARG A 146 -2.49 -3.79 6.53
CA ARG A 146 -1.82 -2.79 5.68
C ARG A 146 -2.07 -1.38 6.22
N ASP A 147 -3.32 -1.09 6.54
CA ASP A 147 -3.78 0.19 7.08
C ASP A 147 -2.99 0.59 8.31
N LEU A 148 -2.91 -0.34 9.27
CA LEU A 148 -2.11 -0.17 10.46
C LEU A 148 -0.63 0.02 10.10
N SER A 149 -0.06 -0.91 9.34
CA SER A 149 1.40 -0.98 9.17
C SER A 149 1.98 0.26 8.50
N TYR A 150 1.37 0.73 7.41
CA TYR A 150 1.81 1.96 6.75
C TYR A 150 1.62 3.18 7.66
N SER A 151 0.53 3.24 8.43
CA SER A 151 0.26 4.35 9.34
C SER A 151 1.28 4.42 10.49
N LEU A 152 1.69 3.27 11.02
CA LEU A 152 2.74 3.20 12.05
C LEU A 152 4.09 3.66 11.50
N ASP A 153 4.48 3.20 10.31
CA ASP A 153 5.72 3.61 9.63
C ASP A 153 5.71 5.12 9.27
N LEU A 154 4.56 5.67 8.92
CA LEU A 154 4.37 7.12 8.68
C LEU A 154 4.44 7.96 9.96
N GLY A 155 4.53 7.34 11.14
CA GLY A 155 4.91 8.02 12.38
C GLY A 155 3.91 7.88 13.52
N LEU A 156 2.79 7.18 13.33
CA LEU A 156 1.89 6.91 14.46
C LEU A 156 2.52 5.93 15.48
N GLY A 157 3.51 5.14 15.07
CA GLY A 157 4.16 4.13 15.91
C GLY A 157 4.84 4.68 17.16
N TYR A 158 5.52 5.82 17.09
CA TYR A 158 6.18 6.41 18.27
C TYR A 158 5.28 7.38 19.05
N LEU A 159 4.11 7.76 18.51
CA LEU A 159 3.16 8.65 19.21
C LEU A 159 2.33 7.91 20.26
N ASP A 160 2.01 6.64 20.00
CA ASP A 160 1.31 5.75 20.93
C ASP A 160 1.84 4.32 20.75
N ALA A 161 3.05 4.11 21.26
CA ALA A 161 3.80 2.87 21.05
C ALA A 161 3.11 1.63 21.64
N GLU A 162 2.38 1.79 22.74
CA GLU A 162 1.63 0.68 23.35
C GLU A 162 0.43 0.28 22.48
N ARG A 163 -0.37 1.25 22.01
CA ARG A 163 -1.46 0.99 21.08
C ARG A 163 -0.97 0.42 19.76
N ALA A 164 0.15 0.92 19.25
CA ALA A 164 0.79 0.41 18.05
C ALA A 164 1.20 -1.06 18.22
N ARG A 165 1.85 -1.41 19.35
CA ARG A 165 2.19 -2.79 19.72
C ARG A 165 0.94 -3.68 19.80
N ASN A 166 -0.09 -3.24 20.51
CA ASN A 166 -1.34 -4.00 20.66
C ASN A 166 -2.02 -4.26 19.31
N SER A 167 -2.08 -3.23 18.46
CA SER A 167 -2.66 -3.33 17.11
C SER A 167 -1.86 -4.30 16.23
N LEU A 168 -0.52 -4.28 16.30
CA LEU A 168 0.33 -5.21 15.54
C LEU A 168 0.11 -6.65 16.01
N LEU A 169 0.08 -6.89 17.32
CA LEU A 169 -0.13 -8.23 17.88
C LEU A 169 -1.53 -8.77 17.57
N PHE A 170 -2.54 -7.89 17.52
CA PHE A 170 -3.89 -8.26 17.06
C PHE A 170 -3.88 -8.82 15.62
N LYS A 171 -2.95 -8.37 14.77
CA LYS A 171 -2.76 -8.84 13.39
C LYS A 171 -1.69 -9.92 13.24
N THR A 172 -1.53 -10.73 14.28
CA THR A 172 -0.78 -11.99 14.26
C THR A 172 -1.64 -13.12 14.75
N SER A 173 -1.33 -14.37 14.36
CA SER A 173 -2.08 -15.50 14.87
C SER A 173 -1.33 -16.82 14.78
N LYS A 174 -1.64 -17.68 15.74
CA LYS A 174 -1.26 -19.09 15.76
C LYS A 174 -2.25 -19.93 14.98
N VAL A 175 -1.80 -21.11 14.54
CA VAL A 175 -2.68 -22.14 13.97
C VAL A 175 -3.72 -22.60 14.99
N ARG A 176 -4.94 -22.86 14.51
CA ARG A 176 -6.05 -23.38 15.33
C ARG A 176 -5.68 -24.72 16.01
N PRO A 177 -6.01 -24.93 17.29
CA PRO A 177 -5.66 -26.15 18.03
C PRO A 177 -6.11 -27.45 17.36
N GLU A 178 -7.30 -27.47 16.75
CA GLU A 178 -7.84 -28.64 16.06
C GLU A 178 -7.04 -29.04 14.81
N LEU A 179 -6.34 -28.09 14.18
CA LEU A 179 -5.45 -28.38 13.05
C LEU A 179 -4.07 -28.82 13.52
N VAL A 180 -3.59 -28.30 14.66
CA VAL A 180 -2.36 -28.79 15.29
C VAL A 180 -2.51 -30.26 15.70
N ALA A 181 -3.67 -30.66 16.22
CA ALA A 181 -4.00 -32.06 16.51
C ALA A 181 -3.98 -32.95 15.25
N ARG A 182 -4.11 -32.35 14.06
CA ARG A 182 -4.04 -32.98 12.75
C ARG A 182 -2.70 -32.76 12.04
N GLN A 183 -1.65 -32.50 12.82
CA GLN A 183 -0.25 -32.38 12.37
C GLN A 183 0.05 -31.15 11.50
N VAL A 184 -0.84 -30.14 11.46
CA VAL A 184 -0.49 -28.83 10.90
C VAL A 184 0.51 -28.14 11.83
N SER A 185 1.61 -27.63 11.26
CA SER A 185 2.69 -27.02 12.04
C SER A 185 2.18 -25.85 12.92
N PRO A 186 2.48 -25.84 14.23
CA PRO A 186 1.98 -24.82 15.17
C PRO A 186 2.77 -23.50 15.08
N ILE A 187 2.78 -22.88 13.90
CA ILE A 187 3.45 -21.61 13.64
C ILE A 187 2.58 -20.41 14.03
N GLU A 188 3.25 -19.29 14.27
CA GLU A 188 2.63 -17.97 14.41
C GLU A 188 3.13 -17.06 13.28
N VAL A 189 2.21 -16.39 12.60
CA VAL A 189 2.49 -15.57 11.42
C VAL A 189 1.71 -14.26 11.45
N ALA A 190 2.17 -13.27 10.68
CA ALA A 190 1.38 -12.09 10.36
C ALA A 190 0.18 -12.48 9.47
N LEU A 191 -0.93 -11.75 9.63
CA LEU A 191 -2.17 -12.02 8.92
C LEU A 191 -2.20 -11.31 7.56
N GLN A 192 -2.69 -12.01 6.54
CA GLN A 192 -3.24 -11.33 5.36
C GLN A 192 -4.71 -11.05 5.64
N ASP A 193 -5.17 -9.83 5.35
CA ASP A 193 -6.58 -9.47 5.48
C ASP A 193 -7.44 -10.16 4.42
N THR A 194 -8.76 -10.06 4.54
CA THR A 194 -9.67 -10.58 3.50
C THR A 194 -9.34 -9.93 2.14
N GLY A 195 -9.48 -10.68 1.04
CA GLY A 195 -9.04 -10.16 -0.26
C GLY A 195 -9.41 -11.02 -1.46
N SER A 196 -8.96 -10.59 -2.63
CA SER A 196 -9.23 -11.23 -3.93
C SER A 196 -9.07 -12.75 -3.87
N GLY A 197 -10.06 -13.49 -4.37
CA GLY A 197 -9.97 -14.93 -4.54
C GLY A 197 -9.86 -15.75 -3.26
N GLY A 198 -10.16 -15.15 -2.09
CA GLY A 198 -10.04 -15.81 -0.79
C GLY A 198 -8.75 -15.48 -0.03
N SER A 199 -8.18 -14.28 -0.26
CA SER A 199 -6.99 -13.74 0.43
C SER A 199 -5.69 -14.48 0.09
N TRP A 200 -4.83 -14.76 1.07
CA TRP A 200 -3.52 -15.34 0.86
C TRP A 200 -3.63 -16.77 0.31
N PRO A 201 -2.82 -17.13 -0.69
CA PRO A 201 -1.69 -16.37 -1.27
C PRO A 201 -2.00 -15.54 -2.52
N VAL A 202 -3.27 -15.30 -2.86
CA VAL A 202 -3.62 -14.40 -3.99
C VAL A 202 -3.12 -12.99 -3.68
N SER A 203 -3.36 -12.55 -2.44
CA SER A 203 -2.71 -11.38 -1.83
C SER A 203 -1.60 -11.85 -0.89
N SER A 204 -0.44 -11.20 -0.94
CA SER A 204 0.74 -11.62 -0.18
C SER A 204 1.54 -10.48 0.44
N ASP A 205 0.94 -9.30 0.53
CA ASP A 205 1.60 -8.10 1.04
C ASP A 205 1.52 -7.93 2.57
N ARG A 206 0.97 -8.92 3.30
CA ARG A 206 1.01 -9.01 4.78
C ARG A 206 2.39 -8.80 5.40
N VAL A 207 3.47 -9.02 4.63
CA VAL A 207 4.85 -8.74 5.05
C VAL A 207 5.10 -7.27 5.41
N VAL A 208 4.23 -6.34 5.01
CA VAL A 208 4.26 -4.94 5.48
C VAL A 208 4.17 -4.84 7.00
N TRP A 209 3.55 -5.83 7.68
CA TRP A 209 3.55 -5.93 9.13
C TRP A 209 4.97 -5.91 9.71
N ILE A 210 5.94 -6.54 9.02
CA ILE A 210 7.34 -6.62 9.45
C ILE A 210 8.01 -5.25 9.35
N LEU A 211 7.66 -4.43 8.35
CA LEU A 211 8.14 -3.05 8.24
C LEU A 211 7.73 -2.25 9.49
N ALA A 212 6.44 -2.28 9.84
CA ALA A 212 5.94 -1.58 11.01
C ALA A 212 6.49 -2.12 12.34
N ALA A 213 6.52 -3.45 12.50
CA ALA A 213 6.99 -4.08 13.73
C ALA A 213 8.49 -3.83 13.98
N SER A 214 9.32 -3.88 12.93
CA SER A 214 10.76 -3.62 13.05
C SER A 214 11.10 -2.15 13.29
N GLY A 215 10.25 -1.23 12.81
CA GLY A 215 10.38 0.21 13.05
C GLY A 215 9.82 0.71 14.38
N LEU A 216 9.02 -0.11 15.08
CA LEU A 216 8.38 0.30 16.33
C LEU A 216 9.42 0.55 17.43
N THR A 217 9.28 1.71 18.07
CA THR A 217 10.11 2.15 19.20
C THR A 217 9.27 2.07 20.47
N LEU A 218 9.64 1.19 21.40
CA LEU A 218 8.94 1.06 22.68
C LEU A 218 9.56 1.92 23.78
N ASN A 219 8.71 2.31 24.73
CA ASN A 219 9.10 2.99 25.95
C ASN A 219 9.37 1.98 27.06
N ALA A 220 10.28 2.31 27.97
CA ALA A 220 10.49 1.55 29.19
C ALA A 220 9.22 1.48 30.04
N MET A 221 8.94 0.31 30.62
CA MET A 221 8.04 0.19 31.77
C MET A 221 8.78 0.63 33.05
N ALA A 222 8.04 0.94 34.12
CA ALA A 222 8.59 1.49 35.37
C ALA A 222 9.78 0.71 35.96
N ASP A 223 9.84 -0.61 35.74
CA ASP A 223 10.86 -1.51 36.29
C ASP A 223 11.85 -2.06 35.22
N SER A 224 11.95 -1.44 34.05
CA SER A 224 12.80 -1.92 32.93
C SER A 224 13.58 -0.81 32.25
N SER A 225 14.73 -1.12 31.64
CA SER A 225 15.40 -0.16 30.76
C SER A 225 14.72 -0.11 29.38
N SER A 226 14.84 1.01 28.66
CA SER A 226 14.30 1.11 27.30
C SER A 226 14.97 0.15 26.32
N THR A 227 16.24 -0.21 26.57
CA THR A 227 16.96 -1.23 25.82
C THR A 227 16.34 -2.61 26.05
N GLU A 228 16.00 -2.96 27.29
CA GLU A 228 15.28 -4.21 27.59
C GLU A 228 13.91 -4.24 26.92
N ALA A 229 13.16 -3.13 26.93
CA ALA A 229 11.87 -3.04 26.26
C ALA A 229 12.00 -3.29 24.75
N GLN A 230 13.00 -2.70 24.10
CA GLN A 230 13.25 -2.92 22.66
C GLN A 230 13.72 -4.35 22.37
N GLN A 231 14.57 -4.94 23.22
CA GLN A 231 15.01 -6.33 23.08
C GLN A 231 13.86 -7.31 23.27
N ALA A 232 12.99 -7.07 24.25
CA ALA A 232 11.78 -7.87 24.50
C ALA A 232 10.82 -7.78 23.31
N TRP A 233 10.65 -6.59 22.73
CA TRP A 233 9.87 -6.43 21.51
C TRP A 233 10.46 -7.20 20.34
N GLN A 234 11.77 -7.09 20.13
CA GLN A 234 12.47 -7.83 19.09
C GLN A 234 12.32 -9.34 19.25
N ALA A 235 12.45 -9.86 20.47
CA ALA A 235 12.23 -11.27 20.79
C ALA A 235 10.79 -11.73 20.50
N GLN A 236 9.82 -10.81 20.54
CA GLN A 236 8.42 -11.10 20.23
C GLN A 236 8.13 -11.07 18.73
N TRP A 237 8.53 -10.02 18.01
CA TRP A 237 8.17 -9.88 16.59
C TRP A 237 9.06 -10.70 15.65
N TYR A 238 10.35 -10.91 15.98
CA TYR A 238 11.29 -11.64 15.14
C TYR A 238 10.80 -13.05 14.75
N PRO A 239 10.38 -13.94 15.68
CA PRO A 239 9.93 -15.28 15.30
C PRO A 239 8.69 -15.25 14.39
N ILE A 240 7.76 -14.32 14.61
CA ILE A 240 6.56 -14.15 13.77
C ILE A 240 6.95 -13.72 12.35
N ALA A 241 7.84 -12.72 12.24
CA ALA A 241 8.36 -12.24 10.97
C ALA A 241 9.14 -13.34 10.23
N LYS A 242 10.02 -14.07 10.93
CA LYS A 242 10.77 -15.20 10.38
C LYS A 242 9.83 -16.26 9.82
N ASN A 243 8.85 -16.71 10.60
CA ASN A 243 7.89 -17.73 10.17
C ASN A 243 7.06 -17.27 8.97
N THR A 244 6.65 -15.99 8.95
CA THR A 244 5.92 -15.40 7.82
C THR A 244 6.77 -15.46 6.55
N LEU A 245 8.03 -15.01 6.60
CA LEU A 245 8.93 -15.03 5.44
C LEU A 245 9.29 -16.44 4.97
N LEU A 246 9.46 -17.40 5.88
CA LEU A 246 9.72 -18.80 5.53
C LEU A 246 8.49 -19.43 4.87
N GLN A 247 7.29 -19.13 5.38
CA GLN A 247 6.04 -19.56 4.75
C GLN A 247 5.90 -18.94 3.35
N ASP A 248 6.10 -17.64 3.21
CA ASP A 248 6.00 -16.99 1.89
C ASP A 248 7.08 -17.51 0.92
N ARG A 249 8.30 -17.76 1.41
CA ARG A 249 9.36 -18.40 0.60
C ARG A 249 8.95 -19.80 0.11
N GLN A 250 8.23 -20.56 0.93
CA GLN A 250 7.76 -21.90 0.56
C GLN A 250 6.61 -21.88 -0.44
N TYR A 251 5.64 -20.96 -0.27
CA TYR A 251 4.36 -21.03 -0.98
C TYR A 251 4.27 -20.15 -2.23
N ILE A 252 4.96 -19.01 -2.25
CA ILE A 252 4.75 -17.99 -3.29
C ILE A 252 6.03 -17.54 -4.00
N PHE A 253 7.20 -17.94 -3.53
CA PHE A 253 8.46 -17.63 -4.20
C PHE A 253 8.61 -18.42 -5.51
N SER A 254 9.11 -17.74 -6.53
CA SER A 254 9.54 -18.35 -7.79
C SER A 254 11.05 -18.43 -7.81
N GLU A 255 11.60 -19.63 -7.76
CA GLU A 255 13.04 -19.86 -7.98
C GLU A 255 13.46 -19.47 -9.41
N LYS A 256 12.54 -19.51 -10.38
CA LYS A 256 12.81 -19.15 -11.77
C LYS A 256 13.01 -17.64 -11.97
N LEU A 257 12.17 -16.81 -11.35
CA LEU A 257 12.25 -15.35 -11.47
C LEU A 257 13.00 -14.68 -10.30
N GLY A 258 13.18 -15.38 -9.19
CA GLY A 258 13.72 -14.80 -7.95
C GLY A 258 12.75 -13.83 -7.27
N LEU A 259 11.44 -13.97 -7.52
CA LEU A 259 10.38 -13.04 -7.08
C LEU A 259 9.26 -13.75 -6.33
N TYR A 260 8.51 -13.00 -5.53
CA TYR A 260 7.32 -13.44 -4.79
C TYR A 260 6.05 -13.11 -5.57
N ARG A 261 5.17 -14.11 -5.72
CA ARG A 261 3.86 -13.95 -6.37
C ARG A 261 2.87 -13.20 -5.49
N GLY A 262 1.87 -12.60 -6.11
CA GLY A 262 0.71 -12.01 -5.46
C GLY A 262 0.36 -10.63 -5.98
N GLU A 263 -0.82 -10.15 -5.58
CA GLU A 263 -1.37 -8.88 -6.04
C GLU A 263 -0.56 -7.66 -5.57
N THR A 264 -0.90 -6.50 -6.15
CA THR A 264 -0.34 -5.20 -5.79
C THR A 264 -0.78 -4.80 -4.39
N SER A 265 0.15 -4.28 -3.59
CA SER A 265 -0.15 -3.80 -2.25
C SER A 265 -1.06 -2.58 -2.34
N PHE A 266 -2.11 -2.58 -1.53
CA PHE A 266 -3.19 -1.59 -1.47
C PHE A 266 -4.05 -1.38 -2.71
N LEU A 267 -3.54 -1.56 -3.92
CA LEU A 267 -4.36 -1.59 -5.15
C LEU A 267 -5.06 -2.96 -5.27
N ASP A 268 -5.86 -3.30 -4.28
CA ASP A 268 -6.47 -4.62 -4.04
C ASP A 268 -7.83 -4.80 -4.73
N TRP A 269 -8.39 -3.73 -5.32
CA TRP A 269 -9.56 -3.81 -6.19
C TRP A 269 -9.11 -4.01 -7.62
N ARG A 270 -8.90 -5.27 -8.01
CA ARG A 270 -8.35 -5.64 -9.32
C ARG A 270 -9.07 -5.00 -10.51
N GLU A 271 -10.37 -4.75 -10.40
CA GLU A 271 -11.17 -4.05 -11.40
C GLU A 271 -10.63 -2.64 -11.72
N GLN A 272 -9.89 -2.03 -10.79
CA GLN A 272 -9.37 -0.68 -10.88
C GLN A 272 -8.01 -0.55 -11.56
N ASN A 273 -7.14 -1.57 -11.49
CA ASN A 273 -5.75 -1.49 -11.95
C ASN A 273 -5.29 -2.71 -12.78
N TYR A 274 -5.94 -3.86 -12.68
CA TYR A 274 -5.67 -5.04 -13.51
C TYR A 274 -6.57 -5.08 -14.76
N PRO A 275 -6.26 -5.91 -15.78
CA PRO A 275 -7.13 -6.07 -16.94
C PRO A 275 -8.55 -6.50 -16.54
N ASP A 276 -9.60 -6.02 -17.23
CA ASP A 276 -10.99 -6.25 -16.78
C ASP A 276 -11.38 -7.72 -16.64
N TRP A 277 -10.74 -8.62 -17.39
CA TRP A 277 -11.01 -10.05 -17.32
C TRP A 277 -10.58 -10.69 -15.98
N THR A 278 -9.67 -10.05 -15.21
CA THR A 278 -9.29 -10.53 -13.87
C THR A 278 -10.38 -10.31 -12.84
N ALA A 279 -11.37 -9.44 -13.12
CA ALA A 279 -12.55 -9.26 -12.28
C ALA A 279 -13.30 -10.57 -12.02
N LYS A 280 -13.19 -11.55 -12.93
CA LYS A 280 -13.79 -12.88 -12.76
C LYS A 280 -12.76 -14.02 -12.67
N ASP A 281 -11.47 -13.70 -12.73
CA ASP A 281 -10.39 -14.68 -12.68
C ASP A 281 -9.20 -14.14 -11.87
N THR A 282 -9.18 -14.47 -10.58
CA THR A 282 -8.13 -14.08 -9.63
C THR A 282 -6.91 -15.00 -9.69
N ARG A 283 -6.94 -16.07 -10.50
CA ARG A 283 -5.79 -16.95 -10.74
C ARG A 283 -4.61 -16.18 -11.34
N PHE A 284 -4.88 -15.15 -12.14
CA PHE A 284 -3.81 -14.29 -12.66
C PHE A 284 -3.07 -13.57 -11.54
N LEU A 285 -3.78 -13.01 -10.57
CA LEU A 285 -3.19 -12.29 -9.44
C LEU A 285 -2.24 -13.20 -8.66
N ALA A 286 -2.71 -14.42 -8.34
CA ALA A 286 -1.93 -15.45 -7.65
C ALA A 286 -0.69 -15.95 -8.43
N GLN A 287 -0.58 -15.65 -9.73
CA GLN A 287 0.57 -16.03 -10.57
C GLN A 287 1.41 -14.85 -11.04
N SER A 288 0.90 -13.63 -10.86
CA SER A 288 1.58 -12.38 -11.19
C SER A 288 2.55 -11.95 -10.10
N TYR A 289 3.42 -11.00 -10.42
CA TYR A 289 4.42 -10.46 -9.51
C TYR A 289 4.29 -8.94 -9.45
N ALA A 290 3.83 -8.40 -8.33
CA ALA A 290 3.72 -6.95 -8.14
C ALA A 290 5.01 -6.33 -7.58
N LEU A 291 5.34 -5.12 -8.05
CA LEU A 291 6.52 -4.35 -7.61
C LEU A 291 6.44 -4.04 -6.13
N SER A 292 5.36 -3.41 -5.69
CA SER A 292 5.14 -3.02 -4.29
C SER A 292 5.34 -4.21 -3.34
N THR A 293 4.78 -5.37 -3.69
CA THR A 293 4.80 -6.59 -2.87
C THR A 293 6.20 -7.17 -2.79
N ASN A 294 6.96 -7.16 -3.88
CA ASN A 294 8.34 -7.63 -3.88
C ASN A 294 9.30 -6.66 -3.15
N VAL A 295 9.08 -5.35 -3.25
CA VAL A 295 9.85 -4.37 -2.47
C VAL A 295 9.56 -4.51 -0.98
N LEU A 296 8.32 -4.79 -0.57
CA LEU A 296 7.98 -5.08 0.82
C LEU A 296 8.66 -6.36 1.33
N HIS A 297 8.69 -7.44 0.53
CA HIS A 297 9.43 -8.65 0.87
C HIS A 297 10.93 -8.36 1.05
N TYR A 298 11.51 -7.52 0.18
CA TYR A 298 12.90 -7.08 0.33
C TYR A 298 13.11 -6.32 1.65
N ALA A 299 12.25 -5.34 1.96
CA ALA A 299 12.33 -4.58 3.20
C ALA A 299 12.20 -5.50 4.44
N ALA A 300 11.28 -6.46 4.40
CA ALA A 300 11.08 -7.44 5.45
C ALA A 300 12.28 -8.38 5.62
N LEU A 301 12.87 -8.88 4.53
CA LEU A 301 14.09 -9.70 4.57
C LEU A 301 15.27 -8.93 5.19
N LYS A 302 15.43 -7.64 4.85
CA LYS A 302 16.45 -6.78 5.46
C LYS A 302 16.23 -6.59 6.96
N ALA A 303 15.00 -6.34 7.38
CA ALA A 303 14.65 -6.19 8.79
C ALA A 303 14.90 -7.47 9.60
N VAL A 304 14.48 -8.62 9.07
CA VAL A 304 14.71 -9.93 9.70
C VAL A 304 16.20 -10.29 9.72
N ALA A 305 16.95 -10.00 8.66
CA ALA A 305 18.40 -10.20 8.64
C ALA A 305 19.12 -9.38 9.73
N GLU A 306 18.70 -8.14 9.96
CA GLU A 306 19.26 -7.30 11.01
C GLU A 306 18.93 -7.85 12.40
N ALA A 307 17.65 -8.16 12.65
CA ALA A 307 17.22 -8.73 13.93
C ALA A 307 17.85 -10.11 14.21
N ALA A 308 18.07 -10.93 13.18
CA ALA A 308 18.72 -12.23 13.32
C ALA A 308 20.14 -12.11 13.87
N LYS A 309 20.86 -11.00 13.68
CA LYS A 309 22.23 -10.83 14.24
C LYS A 309 22.27 -10.97 15.76
N THR A 310 21.19 -10.61 16.45
CA THR A 310 21.07 -10.72 17.91
C THR A 310 20.20 -11.90 18.32
N GLN A 311 19.13 -12.21 17.56
CA GLN A 311 18.15 -13.24 17.92
C GLN A 311 18.56 -14.66 17.46
N GLU A 312 19.20 -14.79 16.30
CA GLU A 312 19.55 -16.08 15.69
C GLU A 312 20.73 -15.91 14.70
N PRO A 313 21.97 -15.69 15.19
CA PRO A 313 23.08 -15.24 14.35
C PRO A 313 23.39 -16.13 13.15
N ALA A 314 23.12 -17.44 13.26
CA ALA A 314 23.32 -18.40 12.18
C ALA A 314 22.41 -18.17 10.95
N ALA A 315 21.24 -17.54 11.13
CA ALA A 315 20.28 -17.28 10.06
C ALA A 315 20.49 -15.90 9.38
N ALA A 316 21.19 -14.97 10.03
CA ALA A 316 21.33 -13.59 9.57
C ALA A 316 21.91 -13.47 8.16
N ALA A 317 22.97 -14.24 7.86
CA ALA A 317 23.61 -14.24 6.55
C ALA A 317 22.69 -14.78 5.43
N GLN A 318 21.83 -15.74 5.75
CA GLN A 318 20.88 -16.31 4.78
C GLN A 318 19.81 -15.28 4.40
N PHE A 319 19.19 -14.62 5.38
CA PHE A 319 18.20 -13.58 5.11
C PHE A 319 18.80 -12.38 4.37
N ALA A 320 20.02 -11.97 4.73
CA ALA A 320 20.73 -10.90 4.02
C ALA A 320 20.96 -11.27 2.55
N ARG A 321 21.44 -12.48 2.28
CA ARG A 321 21.64 -12.98 0.92
C ARG A 321 20.33 -13.02 0.12
N TRP A 322 19.24 -13.52 0.70
CA TRP A 322 17.93 -13.51 0.05
C TRP A 322 17.45 -12.10 -0.27
N ALA A 323 17.71 -11.12 0.59
CA ALA A 323 17.40 -9.72 0.30
C ALA A 323 18.20 -9.20 -0.90
N ASP A 324 19.51 -9.48 -0.97
CA ASP A 324 20.37 -9.03 -2.07
C ASP A 324 20.01 -9.69 -3.41
N GLU A 325 19.69 -10.99 -3.38
CA GLU A 325 19.17 -11.75 -4.54
C GLU A 325 17.84 -11.15 -5.01
N LEU A 326 16.90 -10.88 -4.11
CA LEU A 326 15.60 -10.29 -4.44
C LEU A 326 15.73 -8.87 -5.02
N LYS A 327 16.58 -8.02 -4.44
CA LYS A 327 16.87 -6.68 -4.98
C LYS A 327 17.39 -6.75 -6.42
N THR A 328 18.24 -7.74 -6.70
CA THR A 328 18.77 -7.98 -8.05
C THR A 328 17.65 -8.40 -9.00
N ALA A 329 16.81 -9.37 -8.59
CA ALA A 329 15.68 -9.84 -9.39
C ALA A 329 14.65 -8.73 -9.68
N ILE A 330 14.34 -7.87 -8.70
CA ILE A 330 13.44 -6.72 -8.89
C ILE A 330 14.01 -5.79 -9.97
N ASN A 331 15.30 -5.44 -9.87
CA ASN A 331 15.95 -4.55 -10.82
C ASN A 331 16.01 -5.12 -12.24
N GLN A 332 16.22 -6.42 -12.38
CA GLN A 332 16.28 -7.09 -13.68
C GLN A 332 14.89 -7.20 -14.33
N SER A 333 13.86 -7.45 -13.54
CA SER A 333 12.55 -7.83 -14.08
C SER A 333 11.62 -6.64 -14.28
N PHE A 334 11.61 -5.68 -13.35
CA PHE A 334 10.64 -4.58 -13.35
C PHE A 334 11.15 -3.31 -14.03
N TRP A 335 12.47 -3.10 -14.12
CA TRP A 335 13.02 -1.81 -14.59
C TRP A 335 12.80 -1.61 -16.09
N LEU A 336 12.08 -0.55 -16.46
CA LEU A 336 11.80 -0.16 -17.83
C LEU A 336 12.66 1.05 -18.21
N ALA A 337 13.89 0.78 -18.66
CA ALA A 337 14.91 1.79 -18.93
C ALA A 337 14.46 2.91 -19.90
N GLU A 338 13.65 2.58 -20.91
CA GLU A 338 13.11 3.57 -21.86
C GLU A 338 12.14 4.57 -21.19
N GLN A 339 11.41 4.13 -20.16
CA GLN A 339 10.46 4.96 -19.43
C GLN A 339 11.07 5.57 -18.16
N GLY A 340 12.22 5.05 -17.71
CA GLY A 340 12.87 5.47 -16.47
C GLY A 340 12.01 5.20 -15.23
N LEU A 341 11.25 4.10 -15.26
CA LEU A 341 10.28 3.69 -14.24
C LEU A 341 10.32 2.17 -14.08
N TYR A 342 9.87 1.66 -12.94
CA TYR A 342 9.58 0.24 -12.77
C TYR A 342 8.13 -0.07 -13.17
N ALA A 343 7.91 -1.16 -13.91
CA ALA A 343 6.57 -1.71 -14.14
C ALA A 343 5.84 -1.99 -12.81
N SER A 344 4.52 -1.85 -12.77
CA SER A 344 3.73 -2.10 -11.56
C SER A 344 3.62 -3.58 -11.24
N TYR A 345 3.47 -4.41 -12.28
CA TYR A 345 3.47 -5.85 -12.15
C TYR A 345 3.98 -6.55 -13.41
N LEU A 346 4.39 -7.80 -13.24
CA LEU A 346 4.73 -8.75 -14.29
C LEU A 346 3.59 -9.77 -14.45
N GLY A 347 3.42 -10.27 -15.68
CA GLY A 347 2.54 -11.41 -15.97
C GLY A 347 3.00 -12.72 -15.30
N GLU A 348 2.35 -13.82 -15.68
CA GLU A 348 2.64 -15.13 -15.10
C GLU A 348 4.08 -15.60 -15.41
N GLU A 349 4.64 -16.49 -14.60
CA GLU A 349 6.02 -17.00 -14.78
C GLU A 349 6.31 -17.56 -16.18
N PHE A 350 5.29 -18.10 -16.84
CA PHE A 350 5.37 -18.65 -18.19
C PHE A 350 5.20 -17.63 -19.31
N ASN A 351 4.84 -16.40 -18.97
CA ASN A 351 4.76 -15.26 -19.86
C ASN A 351 5.03 -13.95 -19.06
N PRO A 352 6.23 -13.78 -18.48
CA PRO A 352 6.50 -12.76 -17.46
C PRO A 352 6.72 -11.39 -18.10
N MET A 353 5.67 -10.86 -18.72
CA MET A 353 5.73 -9.60 -19.43
C MET A 353 5.57 -8.41 -18.46
N PRO A 354 6.42 -7.37 -18.55
CA PRO A 354 6.25 -6.17 -17.74
C PRO A 354 5.10 -5.31 -18.26
N VAL A 355 4.16 -4.97 -17.37
CA VAL A 355 3.03 -4.10 -17.70
C VAL A 355 3.46 -2.64 -17.55
N GLN A 356 3.29 -1.84 -18.62
CA GLN A 356 3.63 -0.41 -18.66
C GLN A 356 2.56 0.46 -17.96
N GLN A 357 2.23 0.07 -16.75
CA GLN A 357 1.52 0.86 -15.76
C GLN A 357 2.44 0.97 -14.55
N TYR A 358 2.40 2.09 -13.86
CA TYR A 358 3.35 2.44 -12.83
C TYR A 358 2.57 2.78 -11.56
N ASP A 359 2.75 2.02 -10.48
CA ASP A 359 2.16 2.35 -9.18
C ASP A 359 3.13 3.20 -8.35
N LEU A 360 2.62 4.31 -7.81
CA LEU A 360 3.43 5.30 -7.11
C LEU A 360 4.00 4.75 -5.80
N LEU A 361 3.25 3.90 -5.10
CA LEU A 361 3.68 3.33 -3.83
C LEU A 361 4.91 2.44 -4.03
N GLY A 362 4.88 1.50 -4.96
CA GLY A 362 6.00 0.60 -5.27
C GLY A 362 7.23 1.37 -5.73
N LEU A 363 7.06 2.41 -6.56
CA LEU A 363 8.15 3.32 -6.95
C LEU A 363 8.76 4.04 -5.75
N ALA A 364 7.93 4.61 -4.87
CA ALA A 364 8.38 5.32 -3.68
C ALA A 364 9.09 4.38 -2.69
N LEU A 365 8.54 3.18 -2.45
CA LEU A 365 9.16 2.15 -1.62
C LEU A 365 10.51 1.71 -2.20
N ALA A 366 10.62 1.55 -3.52
CA ALA A 366 11.88 1.17 -4.17
C ALA A 366 12.98 2.22 -3.93
N ILE A 367 12.63 3.51 -3.89
CA ILE A 367 13.56 4.58 -3.54
C ILE A 367 13.88 4.58 -2.04
N ASN A 368 12.85 4.57 -1.20
CA ASN A 368 12.99 4.71 0.25
C ASN A 368 13.76 3.54 0.89
N HIS A 369 13.64 2.33 0.34
CA HIS A 369 14.40 1.16 0.77
C HIS A 369 15.66 0.89 -0.08
N GLN A 370 16.03 1.81 -0.98
CA GLN A 370 17.24 1.72 -1.80
C GLN A 370 17.31 0.47 -2.68
N VAL A 371 16.16 -0.02 -3.15
CA VAL A 371 16.10 -1.02 -4.24
C VAL A 371 16.51 -0.36 -5.55
N ALA A 372 16.00 0.84 -5.80
CA ALA A 372 16.44 1.72 -6.87
C ALA A 372 17.83 2.29 -6.55
N SER A 373 18.74 2.27 -7.51
CA SER A 373 19.97 3.07 -7.44
C SER A 373 19.64 4.56 -7.43
N ASN A 374 20.59 5.41 -7.01
CA ASN A 374 20.41 6.86 -7.04
C ASN A 374 20.01 7.38 -8.44
N ALA A 375 20.61 6.83 -9.51
CA ALA A 375 20.28 7.22 -10.88
C ALA A 375 18.85 6.81 -11.26
N GLN A 376 18.42 5.60 -10.90
CA GLN A 376 17.03 5.16 -11.12
C GLN A 376 16.05 5.99 -10.29
N ALA A 377 16.38 6.30 -9.03
CA ALA A 377 15.56 7.15 -8.17
C ALA A 377 15.36 8.54 -8.79
N ASP A 378 16.44 9.16 -9.28
CA ASP A 378 16.35 10.47 -9.93
C ASP A 378 15.50 10.41 -11.21
N GLN A 379 15.61 9.35 -12.01
CA GLN A 379 14.75 9.14 -13.18
C GLN A 379 13.28 8.93 -12.81
N ILE A 380 12.98 8.14 -11.78
CA ILE A 380 11.61 7.89 -11.32
C ILE A 380 10.94 9.18 -10.90
N LEU A 381 11.61 9.99 -10.07
CA LEU A 381 11.07 11.25 -9.56
C LEU A 381 10.83 12.29 -10.67
N GLN A 382 11.65 12.25 -11.74
CA GLN A 382 11.49 13.15 -12.90
C GLN A 382 10.40 12.68 -13.88
N ASN A 383 10.26 11.36 -14.06
CA ASN A 383 9.45 10.78 -15.13
C ASN A 383 8.03 10.37 -14.70
N TYR A 384 7.78 10.16 -13.40
CA TYR A 384 6.43 9.84 -12.93
C TYR A 384 5.51 11.04 -13.12
N PRO A 385 4.36 10.88 -13.79
CA PRO A 385 3.50 11.99 -14.13
C PRO A 385 2.69 12.52 -12.93
N LEU A 386 2.53 13.83 -12.87
CA LEU A 386 1.76 14.55 -11.87
C LEU A 386 0.59 15.30 -12.51
N THR A 387 -0.55 15.37 -11.86
CA THR A 387 -1.57 16.36 -12.21
C THR A 387 -1.32 17.67 -11.44
N GLN A 388 -2.09 18.72 -11.74
CA GLN A 388 -2.08 19.92 -10.90
C GLN A 388 -2.61 19.69 -9.48
N ALA A 389 -3.42 18.65 -9.27
CA ALA A 389 -3.99 18.30 -7.97
C ALA A 389 -2.97 17.53 -7.13
N GLY A 390 -2.23 16.60 -7.73
CA GLY A 390 -1.24 15.78 -7.03
C GLY A 390 -0.80 14.58 -7.85
N PRO A 391 0.02 13.70 -7.26
CA PRO A 391 0.46 12.49 -7.94
C PRO A 391 -0.65 11.44 -7.89
N PRO A 392 -1.07 10.85 -9.03
CA PRO A 392 -2.03 9.77 -9.02
C PRO A 392 -1.41 8.50 -8.45
N VAL A 393 -2.22 7.64 -7.84
CA VAL A 393 -1.72 6.40 -7.21
C VAL A 393 -1.14 5.40 -8.21
N PHE A 394 -1.63 5.42 -9.45
CA PHE A 394 -0.98 4.78 -10.58
C PHE A 394 -1.24 5.57 -11.87
N PHE A 395 -0.40 5.33 -12.87
CA PHE A 395 -0.56 5.88 -14.22
C PHE A 395 -0.08 4.89 -15.28
N PRO A 396 -0.65 4.86 -16.49
CA PRO A 396 -1.86 5.58 -16.93
C PRO A 396 -3.15 5.07 -16.28
N ALA A 397 -4.19 5.91 -16.28
CA ALA A 397 -5.51 5.52 -15.80
C ALA A 397 -6.22 4.56 -16.77
N LYS A 398 -7.15 3.76 -16.26
CA LYS A 398 -8.03 2.91 -17.06
C LYS A 398 -9.24 3.70 -17.57
N GLN A 399 -9.65 3.40 -18.80
CA GLN A 399 -10.92 3.88 -19.34
C GLN A 399 -12.10 3.14 -18.70
N GLN A 400 -13.29 3.75 -18.74
CA GLN A 400 -14.57 3.11 -18.40
C GLN A 400 -14.57 2.42 -17.01
N THR A 401 -13.79 2.95 -16.08
CA THR A 401 -13.65 2.41 -14.72
C THR A 401 -14.02 3.54 -13.74
N PRO A 402 -14.96 3.31 -12.80
CA PRO A 402 -15.33 4.30 -11.80
C PRO A 402 -14.14 4.76 -10.96
N ILE A 403 -14.25 5.94 -10.38
CA ILE A 403 -13.18 6.50 -9.53
C ILE A 403 -13.09 5.68 -8.23
N TYR A 404 -11.90 5.18 -7.90
CA TYR A 404 -11.54 4.66 -6.57
C TYR A 404 -10.02 4.57 -6.40
N HIS A 405 -9.38 3.50 -6.87
CA HIS A 405 -7.92 3.50 -7.10
C HIS A 405 -7.62 4.18 -8.44
N ASN A 406 -8.41 3.87 -9.46
CA ASN A 406 -8.33 4.54 -10.75
C ASN A 406 -8.74 6.01 -10.58
N ARG A 407 -7.98 6.91 -11.21
CA ARG A 407 -8.21 8.38 -11.13
C ARG A 407 -8.14 8.95 -9.71
N ALA A 408 -7.33 8.37 -8.82
CA ALA A 408 -7.23 8.86 -7.44
C ALA A 408 -5.83 9.34 -7.03
N ILE A 409 -5.83 10.31 -6.13
CA ILE A 409 -4.75 10.65 -5.22
C ILE A 409 -5.10 10.04 -3.87
N TRP A 410 -4.15 9.33 -3.28
CA TRP A 410 -4.29 8.76 -1.93
C TRP A 410 -3.21 9.37 -1.04
N PRO A 411 -3.56 10.09 0.05
CA PRO A 411 -2.59 10.86 0.83
C PRO A 411 -1.41 10.05 1.38
N PHE A 412 -1.60 8.83 1.86
CA PHE A 412 -0.48 8.02 2.36
C PHE A 412 0.53 7.66 1.27
N VAL A 413 0.07 7.34 0.05
CA VAL A 413 0.95 7.11 -1.10
C VAL A 413 1.70 8.39 -1.46
N SER A 414 1.03 9.53 -1.38
CA SER A 414 1.65 10.85 -1.56
C SER A 414 2.73 11.10 -0.51
N ALA A 415 2.53 10.72 0.76
CA ALA A 415 3.56 10.85 1.80
C ALA A 415 4.78 9.96 1.54
N TYR A 416 4.61 8.72 1.07
CA TYR A 416 5.77 7.90 0.65
C TYR A 416 6.55 8.53 -0.51
N ALA A 417 5.84 9.10 -1.50
CA ALA A 417 6.47 9.85 -2.59
C ALA A 417 7.14 11.15 -2.11
N LEU A 418 6.59 11.81 -1.08
CA LEU A 418 7.19 12.96 -0.41
C LEU A 418 8.52 12.59 0.25
N ARG A 419 8.56 11.47 0.98
CA ARG A 419 9.79 10.91 1.56
C ARG A 419 10.84 10.61 0.49
N ALA A 420 10.44 10.03 -0.64
CA ALA A 420 11.32 9.74 -1.77
C ALA A 420 11.87 11.05 -2.41
N ALA A 421 11.04 12.07 -2.57
CA ALA A 421 11.48 13.38 -3.04
C ALA A 421 12.47 14.03 -2.05
N LYS A 422 12.21 13.94 -0.74
CA LYS A 422 13.10 14.46 0.31
C LYS A 422 14.46 13.75 0.32
N SER A 423 14.50 12.42 0.20
CA SER A 423 15.75 11.65 0.22
C SER A 423 16.69 11.96 -0.96
N ARG A 424 16.12 12.47 -2.06
CA ARG A 424 16.85 12.95 -3.25
C ARG A 424 16.90 14.47 -3.36
N GLN A 425 16.46 15.20 -2.33
CA GLN A 425 16.42 16.67 -2.29
C GLN A 425 15.70 17.28 -3.51
N HIS A 426 14.65 16.63 -4.00
CA HIS A 426 13.88 17.05 -5.18
C HIS A 426 12.84 18.12 -4.80
N ALA A 427 13.30 19.36 -4.62
CA ALA A 427 12.51 20.47 -4.07
C ALA A 427 11.16 20.75 -4.77
N GLU A 428 11.13 20.73 -6.11
CA GLU A 428 9.88 21.01 -6.85
C GLU A 428 8.82 19.92 -6.64
N LEU A 429 9.21 18.65 -6.71
CA LEU A 429 8.31 17.51 -6.49
C LEU A 429 7.83 17.50 -5.04
N PHE A 430 8.73 17.69 -4.08
CA PHE A 430 8.37 17.80 -2.67
C PHE A 430 7.31 18.89 -2.45
N HIS A 431 7.55 20.09 -3.01
CA HIS A 431 6.60 21.19 -2.93
C HIS A 431 5.21 20.82 -3.49
N LYS A 432 5.14 20.22 -4.68
CA LYS A 432 3.84 19.84 -5.29
C LYS A 432 3.08 18.81 -4.47
N ILE A 433 3.78 17.80 -3.95
CA ILE A 433 3.17 16.75 -3.12
C ILE A 433 2.72 17.33 -1.77
N ALA A 434 3.55 18.15 -1.12
CA ALA A 434 3.20 18.85 0.12
C ALA A 434 1.95 19.72 -0.04
N MET A 435 1.85 20.47 -1.15
CA MET A 435 0.66 21.26 -1.46
C MET A 435 -0.56 20.38 -1.72
N SER A 436 -0.41 19.21 -2.35
CA SER A 436 -1.50 18.23 -2.53
C SER A 436 -2.04 17.72 -1.20
N LEU A 437 -1.16 17.37 -0.25
CA LEU A 437 -1.54 16.93 1.09
C LEU A 437 -2.27 18.04 1.87
N PHE A 438 -1.69 19.25 1.86
CA PHE A 438 -2.30 20.44 2.47
C PHE A 438 -3.70 20.72 1.91
N GLN A 439 -3.83 20.78 0.57
CA GLN A 439 -5.09 21.10 -0.10
C GLN A 439 -6.15 20.02 0.10
N GLY A 440 -5.76 18.74 0.03
CA GLY A 440 -6.66 17.61 0.25
C GLY A 440 -7.34 17.66 1.61
N ALA A 441 -6.57 17.91 2.68
CA ALA A 441 -7.11 18.08 4.02
C ALA A 441 -7.90 19.40 4.17
N ALA A 442 -7.37 20.51 3.64
CA ALA A 442 -7.96 21.84 3.75
C ALA A 442 -9.36 21.94 3.12
N PHE A 443 -9.53 21.42 1.91
CA PHE A 443 -10.81 21.53 1.22
C PHE A 443 -11.83 20.53 1.73
N ASN A 444 -11.41 19.33 2.14
CA ASN A 444 -12.34 18.32 2.60
C ASN A 444 -12.59 18.35 4.12
N LEU A 445 -11.87 19.19 4.88
CA LEU A 445 -11.95 19.30 6.35
C LEU A 445 -11.83 17.95 7.07
N SER A 446 -11.05 17.04 6.50
CA SER A 446 -10.71 15.73 7.05
C SER A 446 -9.51 15.14 6.30
N ASN A 447 -8.74 14.27 6.93
CA ASN A 447 -7.80 13.40 6.24
C ASN A 447 -8.56 12.26 5.55
N MET A 448 -9.03 12.56 4.34
CA MET A 448 -9.81 11.63 3.50
C MET A 448 -8.98 10.43 3.06
N GLU A 449 -9.64 9.30 2.86
CA GLU A 449 -9.06 8.10 2.26
C GLU A 449 -8.51 8.40 0.87
N ASN A 450 -9.34 8.83 -0.07
CA ASN A 450 -8.90 9.11 -1.44
C ASN A 450 -9.59 10.36 -2.01
N LEU A 451 -8.97 10.94 -3.03
CA LEU A 451 -9.42 12.17 -3.67
C LEU A 451 -9.31 12.02 -5.19
N GLU A 452 -10.23 12.59 -5.96
CA GLU A 452 -10.16 12.51 -7.42
C GLU A 452 -8.95 13.31 -7.96
N TRP A 453 -8.17 12.67 -8.83
CA TRP A 453 -6.82 13.08 -9.23
C TRP A 453 -6.71 14.39 -10.02
N LEU A 454 -7.81 14.99 -10.49
CA LEU A 454 -7.81 16.25 -11.26
C LEU A 454 -8.52 17.39 -10.52
N SER A 455 -9.26 17.07 -9.47
CA SER A 455 -10.14 18.02 -8.78
C SER A 455 -9.91 18.13 -7.27
N GLN A 456 -9.18 17.20 -6.63
CA GLN A 456 -9.02 17.10 -5.16
C GLN A 456 -10.33 16.87 -4.39
N LYS A 457 -11.43 16.53 -5.08
CA LYS A 457 -12.72 16.30 -4.44
C LYS A 457 -12.81 14.89 -3.85
N ALA A 458 -13.44 14.78 -2.69
CA ALA A 458 -13.81 13.49 -2.09
C ALA A 458 -14.94 12.75 -2.83
N HIS A 459 -15.62 13.42 -3.76
CA HIS A 459 -16.56 12.83 -4.72
C HIS A 459 -16.73 13.71 -5.98
N VAL A 460 -16.86 13.07 -7.14
CA VAL A 460 -17.12 13.66 -8.45
C VAL A 460 -18.24 12.89 -9.12
N ASP A 461 -19.27 13.61 -9.55
CA ASP A 461 -20.35 13.08 -10.38
C ASP A 461 -19.89 12.98 -11.84
N ASP A 462 -19.82 11.75 -12.35
CA ASP A 462 -19.35 11.40 -13.70
C ASP A 462 -20.19 10.24 -14.29
N GLY A 463 -21.51 10.29 -14.05
CA GLY A 463 -22.45 9.23 -14.45
C GLY A 463 -22.12 7.88 -13.80
N GLU A 464 -22.04 6.82 -14.60
CA GLU A 464 -21.67 5.48 -14.12
C GLU A 464 -20.21 5.40 -13.63
N LEU A 465 -19.38 6.39 -13.97
CA LEU A 465 -17.96 6.46 -13.57
C LEU A 465 -17.73 7.35 -12.34
N SER A 466 -18.81 7.80 -11.70
CA SER A 466 -18.76 8.65 -10.51
C SER A 466 -17.96 8.00 -9.38
N GLY A 467 -17.39 8.83 -8.53
CA GLY A 467 -16.69 8.38 -7.34
C GLY A 467 -15.73 9.43 -6.78
N PRO A 468 -14.85 9.08 -5.84
CA PRO A 468 -14.60 7.75 -5.32
C PRO A 468 -15.87 6.98 -4.90
N VAL A 469 -16.01 5.72 -5.36
CA VAL A 469 -17.18 4.88 -5.05
C VAL A 469 -17.28 4.52 -3.57
N ILE A 470 -16.13 4.48 -2.89
CA ILE A 470 -16.02 4.45 -1.43
C ILE A 470 -14.88 5.37 -1.00
N ASN A 471 -15.10 6.06 0.11
CA ASN A 471 -14.19 7.04 0.69
C ASN A 471 -14.55 7.19 2.18
N SER A 472 -13.55 7.25 3.05
CA SER A 472 -13.70 7.44 4.49
C SER A 472 -13.06 8.76 4.94
N GLU A 473 -13.75 9.47 5.82
CA GLU A 473 -13.12 10.50 6.65
C GLU A 473 -12.21 9.85 7.69
N ARG A 474 -11.28 10.64 8.26
CA ARG A 474 -10.32 10.25 9.29
C ARG A 474 -9.66 8.90 8.99
N GLN A 475 -9.29 8.66 7.73
CA GLN A 475 -8.65 7.41 7.33
C GLN A 475 -7.22 7.36 7.90
N LEU A 476 -6.90 6.35 8.69
CA LEU A 476 -5.71 6.22 9.53
C LEU A 476 -4.41 6.50 8.77
N TRP A 477 -4.24 5.91 7.58
CA TRP A 477 -3.11 6.14 6.70
C TRP A 477 -2.98 7.60 6.27
N SER A 478 -4.10 8.25 5.95
CA SER A 478 -4.12 9.66 5.53
C SER A 478 -3.89 10.60 6.71
N VAL A 479 -4.40 10.25 7.90
CA VAL A 479 -4.07 10.92 9.16
C VAL A 479 -2.56 10.83 9.41
N ALA A 480 -1.99 9.63 9.28
CA ALA A 480 -0.55 9.40 9.40
C ALA A 480 0.25 10.14 8.31
N ALA A 481 -0.27 10.24 7.09
CA ALA A 481 0.35 10.97 5.99
C ALA A 481 0.51 12.47 6.29
N TYR A 482 -0.52 13.10 6.88
CA TYR A 482 -0.47 14.51 7.24
C TYR A 482 0.45 14.77 8.42
N HIS A 483 0.48 13.84 9.38
CA HIS A 483 1.48 13.84 10.46
C HIS A 483 2.91 13.71 9.89
N ASP A 484 3.16 12.73 9.01
CA ASP A 484 4.46 12.51 8.37
C ASP A 484 4.95 13.74 7.61
N PHE A 485 4.06 14.38 6.85
CA PHE A 485 4.36 15.61 6.11
C PHE A 485 4.96 16.67 7.05
N ILE A 486 4.35 16.89 8.21
CA ILE A 486 4.79 17.96 9.10
C ILE A 486 5.96 17.50 9.95
N VAL A 487 5.78 16.44 10.74
CA VAL A 487 6.75 16.05 11.78
C VAL A 487 8.00 15.42 11.16
N ASN A 488 7.85 14.47 10.24
CA ASN A 488 8.99 13.72 9.72
C ASN A 488 9.61 14.39 8.50
N SER A 489 8.79 15.02 7.66
CA SER A 489 9.25 15.62 6.41
C SER A 489 9.73 17.06 6.60
N LEU A 490 8.94 17.97 7.20
CA LEU A 490 9.36 19.37 7.43
C LEU A 490 10.28 19.53 8.63
N PHE A 491 9.86 19.09 9.83
CA PHE A 491 10.68 19.15 11.05
C PHE A 491 11.81 18.12 11.05
N GLY A 492 11.72 17.11 10.20
CA GLY A 492 12.84 16.19 9.99
C GLY A 492 13.01 15.14 11.06
N VAL A 493 11.98 14.88 11.86
CA VAL A 493 12.02 13.89 12.94
C VAL A 493 12.01 12.48 12.34
N ALA A 494 13.03 11.69 12.62
CA ALA A 494 13.01 10.26 12.35
C ALA A 494 13.49 9.52 13.60
N VAL A 495 12.70 8.56 14.05
CA VAL A 495 13.02 7.72 15.22
C VAL A 495 13.18 6.29 14.72
N SER A 496 14.34 5.71 14.97
CA SER A 496 14.62 4.31 14.67
C SER A 496 15.33 3.67 15.86
N GLY A 497 14.66 2.69 16.48
CA GLY A 497 15.08 2.20 17.79
C GLY A 497 15.16 3.37 18.78
N ARG A 498 16.34 3.58 19.38
CA ARG A 498 16.55 4.68 20.33
C ARG A 498 17.26 5.90 19.75
N THR A 499 17.53 5.89 18.44
CA THR A 499 18.21 7.00 17.77
C THR A 499 17.19 7.98 17.20
N LEU A 500 17.30 9.23 17.62
CA LEU A 500 16.63 10.37 17.01
C LEU A 500 17.55 10.97 15.95
N VAL A 501 17.06 11.09 14.72
CA VAL A 501 17.68 11.85 13.65
C VAL A 501 16.84 13.07 13.36
N LEU A 502 17.44 14.26 13.37
CA LEU A 502 16.80 15.50 12.90
C LEU A 502 17.44 15.94 11.58
N ASN A 503 16.62 15.93 10.54
CA ASN A 503 16.99 16.35 9.19
C ASN A 503 15.83 17.14 8.55
N PRO A 504 15.62 18.40 8.96
CA PRO A 504 14.52 19.20 8.44
C PRO A 504 14.77 19.56 6.98
N TYR A 505 13.70 19.60 6.18
CA TYR A 505 13.78 19.92 4.76
C TYR A 505 12.60 20.79 4.34
N ILE A 506 12.87 22.05 4.01
CA ILE A 506 11.83 23.02 3.67
C ILE A 506 12.20 23.73 2.35
N PRO A 507 11.61 23.35 1.22
CA PRO A 507 11.73 24.12 -0.02
C PRO A 507 11.22 25.55 0.17
N ALA A 508 11.97 26.54 -0.34
CA ALA A 508 11.61 27.95 -0.17
C ALA A 508 10.27 28.31 -0.82
N GLN A 509 9.95 27.72 -1.97
CA GLN A 509 8.65 27.90 -2.62
C GLN A 509 7.50 27.41 -1.74
N LEU A 510 7.66 26.27 -1.05
CA LEU A 510 6.64 25.75 -0.13
C LEU A 510 6.45 26.69 1.07
N ALA A 511 7.55 27.16 1.67
CA ALA A 511 7.48 28.10 2.79
C ALA A 511 6.76 29.40 2.42
N GLN A 512 6.97 29.90 1.20
CA GLN A 512 6.29 31.07 0.65
C GLN A 512 4.80 30.82 0.39
N ASP A 513 4.46 29.73 -0.31
CA ASP A 513 3.07 29.43 -0.69
C ASP A 513 2.19 29.10 0.53
N LEU A 514 2.76 28.42 1.53
CA LEU A 514 2.10 28.18 2.81
C LEU A 514 2.22 29.37 3.77
N GLN A 515 3.03 30.39 3.49
CA GLN A 515 3.26 31.53 4.38
C GLN A 515 3.65 31.08 5.80
N LEU A 516 4.65 30.21 5.91
CA LEU A 516 5.04 29.59 7.19
C LEU A 516 5.68 30.60 8.16
N GLY A 517 6.26 31.69 7.63
CA GLY A 517 7.02 32.67 8.41
C GLY A 517 8.50 32.29 8.53
N ASN A 518 9.23 33.04 9.35
CA ASN A 518 10.66 32.78 9.61
C ASN A 518 10.89 31.88 10.83
N GLU A 519 9.84 31.54 11.56
CA GLU A 519 9.89 30.67 12.75
C GLU A 519 8.72 29.69 12.68
N LEU A 520 9.01 28.40 12.86
CA LEU A 520 8.02 27.35 13.04
C LEU A 520 8.30 26.60 14.34
N LYS A 521 7.27 26.28 15.12
CA LYS A 521 7.42 25.46 16.33
C LYS A 521 6.57 24.20 16.24
N LEU A 522 7.15 23.06 16.59
CA LEU A 522 6.43 21.84 16.91
C LEU A 522 6.47 21.68 18.41
N GLU A 523 5.30 21.80 19.04
CA GLU A 523 5.15 21.81 20.47
C GLU A 523 4.66 20.47 21.00
N ASN A 524 5.16 20.06 22.17
CA ASN A 524 4.74 18.90 22.95
C ASN A 524 4.89 17.55 22.24
N LEU A 525 5.92 17.40 21.40
CA LEU A 525 6.23 16.12 20.77
C LEU A 525 6.74 15.14 21.83
N ARG A 526 6.01 14.06 22.08
CA ARG A 526 6.43 13.00 23.00
C ARG A 526 7.28 11.97 22.27
N LEU A 527 8.51 11.77 22.74
CA LEU A 527 9.47 10.76 22.26
C LEU A 527 9.99 9.98 23.47
N GLY A 528 9.38 8.84 23.77
CA GLY A 528 9.65 8.16 25.03
C GLY A 528 9.06 8.91 26.22
N SER A 529 9.84 9.00 27.30
CA SER A 529 9.56 9.86 28.46
C SER A 529 9.82 11.33 28.17
N ASN A 530 10.46 11.67 27.05
CA ASN A 530 10.82 13.04 26.73
C ASN A 530 9.68 13.78 26.04
N THR A 531 9.41 15.00 26.49
CA THR A 531 8.64 16.01 25.77
C THR A 531 9.61 16.96 25.10
N VAL A 532 9.51 17.08 23.78
CA VAL A 532 10.44 17.83 22.94
C VAL A 532 9.69 18.99 22.27
N GLN A 533 10.22 20.20 22.45
CA GLN A 533 9.84 21.41 21.73
C GLN A 533 10.85 21.63 20.60
N LEU A 534 10.43 21.59 19.34
CA LEU A 534 11.30 21.88 18.20
C LEU A 534 11.00 23.28 17.66
N THR A 535 12.02 24.14 17.52
CA THR A 535 11.90 25.43 16.85
C THR A 535 12.77 25.45 15.60
N LEU A 536 12.18 25.68 14.44
CA LEU A 536 12.90 25.94 13.19
C LEU A 536 12.99 27.45 12.97
N GLN A 537 14.20 27.97 12.85
CA GLN A 537 14.47 29.36 12.48
C GLN A 537 14.96 29.42 11.04
N LEU A 538 14.15 29.96 10.13
CA LEU A 538 14.51 30.15 8.73
C LEU A 538 15.25 31.48 8.58
N GLN A 539 16.58 31.43 8.58
CA GLN A 539 17.44 32.61 8.51
C GLN A 539 17.87 32.89 7.08
N GLY A 540 17.67 34.12 6.62
CA GLY A 540 18.01 34.56 5.26
C GLY A 540 16.84 34.43 4.27
N LYS A 541 16.90 35.25 3.21
CA LYS A 541 15.88 35.30 2.17
C LYS A 541 16.21 34.28 1.07
N ALA A 542 15.51 33.15 1.06
CA ALA A 542 15.63 32.14 0.00
C ALA A 542 14.82 32.54 -1.24
N ASN A 543 15.37 32.30 -2.43
CA ASN A 543 14.61 32.31 -3.68
C ASN A 543 13.93 30.94 -3.93
N LYS A 544 13.06 30.88 -4.93
CA LYS A 544 12.20 29.70 -5.23
C LYS A 544 12.97 28.44 -5.61
N GLN A 545 14.24 28.58 -5.99
CA GLN A 545 15.15 27.53 -6.42
C GLN A 545 16.03 27.00 -5.27
N GLN A 546 15.78 27.45 -4.05
CA GLN A 546 16.52 27.05 -2.85
C GLN A 546 15.63 26.26 -1.89
N SER A 547 16.28 25.53 -0.98
CA SER A 547 15.66 24.97 0.22
C SER A 547 16.41 25.46 1.45
N TYR A 548 15.75 25.44 2.59
CA TYR A 548 16.37 25.66 3.88
C TYR A 548 16.99 24.34 4.37
N GLN A 549 18.30 24.37 4.69
CA GLN A 549 19.05 23.24 5.24
C GLN A 549 19.57 23.60 6.64
N LEU A 550 19.63 22.60 7.51
CA LEU A 550 20.13 22.73 8.86
C LEU A 550 21.59 23.22 8.89
N SER A 551 21.85 24.32 9.60
CA SER A 551 23.19 24.89 9.76
C SER A 551 23.67 24.88 11.21
N GLU A 552 22.74 24.95 12.18
CA GLU A 552 23.06 24.91 13.61
C GLU A 552 21.92 24.22 14.37
N VAL A 553 22.27 23.49 15.43
CA VAL A 553 21.32 22.97 16.41
C VAL A 553 21.77 23.32 17.82
N ARG A 554 20.83 23.72 18.67
CA ARG A 554 21.01 23.83 20.11
C ARG A 554 20.01 22.94 20.83
N ILE A 555 20.48 22.15 21.79
CA ILE A 555 19.62 21.43 22.73
C ILE A 555 19.76 22.12 24.08
N ASN A 556 18.66 22.61 24.64
CA ASN A 556 18.61 23.33 25.92
C ASN A 556 19.66 24.46 25.98
N GLY A 557 19.83 25.20 24.87
CA GLY A 557 20.79 26.29 24.71
C GLY A 557 22.23 25.86 24.33
N VAL A 558 22.55 24.56 24.39
CA VAL A 558 23.89 24.03 24.11
C VAL A 558 24.02 23.60 22.64
N VAL A 559 25.00 24.17 21.93
CA VAL A 559 25.30 23.85 20.53
C VAL A 559 25.69 22.38 20.38
N GLN A 560 25.11 21.71 19.39
CA GLN A 560 25.40 20.33 19.04
C GLN A 560 26.19 20.25 17.73
N ALA A 561 27.03 19.22 17.62
CA ALA A 561 27.72 18.92 16.37
C ALA A 561 26.76 18.31 15.35
N LEU A 562 26.86 18.75 14.09
CA LEU A 562 26.14 18.16 12.97
C LEU A 562 27.01 17.13 12.25
N THR A 563 26.38 16.13 11.66
CA THR A 563 27.04 15.22 10.73
C THR A 563 27.44 15.96 9.44
N SER A 564 28.29 15.34 8.63
CA SER A 564 28.64 15.87 7.30
C SER A 564 27.44 15.99 6.34
N ALA A 565 26.34 15.33 6.64
CA ALA A 565 25.08 15.44 5.90
C ALA A 565 24.16 16.56 6.44
N HIS A 566 24.65 17.41 7.35
CA HIS A 566 23.87 18.47 8.01
C HIS A 566 22.68 17.91 8.79
N GLN A 567 22.91 16.85 9.56
CA GLN A 567 21.89 16.22 10.40
C GLN A 567 22.36 16.20 11.85
N LEU A 568 21.41 16.21 12.77
CA LEU A 568 21.66 15.84 14.16
C LEU A 568 21.33 14.36 14.34
N GLN A 569 22.18 13.64 15.07
CA GLN A 569 21.89 12.28 15.55
C GLN A 569 22.19 12.21 17.04
N LEU A 570 21.26 11.69 17.84
CA LEU A 570 21.42 11.48 19.27
C LEU A 570 20.63 10.26 19.75
N GLN A 571 21.03 9.67 20.87
CA GLN A 571 20.17 8.69 21.54
C GLN A 571 19.11 9.43 22.36
N LEU A 572 17.89 8.89 22.39
CA LEU A 572 16.81 9.41 23.24
C LEU A 572 17.16 9.36 24.74
N ASP A 573 18.10 8.48 25.12
CA ASP A 573 18.64 8.39 26.49
C ASP A 573 19.64 9.50 26.83
N ASP A 574 20.17 10.21 25.83
CA ASP A 574 21.16 11.28 26.04
C ASP A 574 20.51 12.60 26.50
N PHE A 575 19.17 12.68 26.51
CA PHE A 575 18.47 13.85 27.05
C PHE A 575 18.67 13.93 28.57
N SER A 576 19.16 15.09 29.04
CA SER A 576 19.44 15.33 30.47
C SER A 576 18.20 15.61 31.31
N THR A 577 17.06 15.86 30.67
CA THR A 577 15.79 16.27 31.30
C THR A 577 14.62 15.67 30.54
N GLU A 578 13.46 15.53 31.18
CA GLU A 578 12.23 15.07 30.48
C GLU A 578 11.65 16.14 29.56
N GLN A 579 11.89 17.43 29.83
CA GLN A 579 11.47 18.55 28.99
C GLN A 579 12.68 19.07 28.23
N ASN A 580 12.61 19.08 26.90
CA ASN A 580 13.74 19.47 26.04
C ASN A 580 13.31 20.50 25.01
N GLN A 581 14.15 21.51 24.83
CA GLN A 581 14.03 22.50 23.76
C GLN A 581 15.13 22.29 22.75
N ILE A 582 14.75 22.10 21.48
CA ILE A 582 15.69 21.96 20.37
C ILE A 582 15.45 23.11 19.40
N GLU A 583 16.43 23.99 19.28
CA GLU A 583 16.41 25.10 18.35
C GLU A 583 17.28 24.73 17.14
N MET A 584 16.71 24.83 15.95
CA MET A 584 17.36 24.49 14.70
C MET A 584 17.39 25.72 13.80
N VAL A 585 18.58 26.19 13.47
CA VAL A 585 18.76 27.27 12.49
C VAL A 585 18.92 26.65 11.12
N LEU A 586 18.12 27.09 10.16
CA LEU A 586 18.21 26.67 8.78
C LEU A 586 18.55 27.85 7.88
N THR A 587 19.45 27.62 6.93
CA THR A 587 19.89 28.63 5.96
C THR A 587 19.61 28.18 4.51
N PRO A 588 19.36 29.12 3.58
CA PRO A 588 19.10 28.81 2.19
C PRO A 588 20.30 28.17 1.51
N VAL A 589 20.08 27.02 0.87
CA VAL A 589 21.04 26.34 0.01
C VAL A 589 20.48 26.17 -1.39
N ALA A 590 21.34 26.27 -2.39
CA ALA A 590 20.95 25.99 -3.78
C ALA A 590 20.50 24.52 -3.89
N GLN A 591 19.48 24.27 -4.69
CA GLN A 591 19.03 22.92 -5.01
C GLN A 591 19.30 22.61 -6.47
N GLN A 592 19.60 21.35 -6.76
CA GLN A 592 19.61 20.89 -8.13
C GLN A 592 18.20 21.02 -8.71
N GLN A 593 18.08 21.72 -9.84
CA GLN A 593 16.82 21.79 -10.55
C GLN A 593 16.61 20.49 -11.31
N SER A 594 15.59 19.76 -10.91
CA SER A 594 15.16 18.52 -11.56
C SER A 594 13.74 18.73 -12.08
N PRO A 595 13.49 18.46 -13.37
CA PRO A 595 12.17 18.66 -13.96
C PRO A 595 11.17 17.68 -13.37
N VAL A 596 9.90 18.08 -13.32
CA VAL A 596 8.80 17.16 -13.04
C VAL A 596 7.88 17.04 -14.25
N ARG A 597 7.39 15.82 -14.51
CA ARG A 597 6.46 15.57 -15.62
C ARG A 597 5.03 15.96 -15.24
N MET A 598 4.58 17.14 -15.67
CA MET A 598 3.19 17.59 -15.47
C MET A 598 2.25 17.13 -16.60
N LEU A 599 1.15 16.49 -16.24
CA LEU A 599 -0.01 16.27 -17.09
C LEU A 599 -0.82 17.57 -17.17
N LYS A 600 -1.00 18.08 -18.38
CA LYS A 600 -1.75 19.33 -18.64
C LYS A 600 -3.16 18.98 -19.10
N VAL A 601 -4.13 19.63 -18.46
CA VAL A 601 -5.56 19.54 -18.79
C VAL A 601 -6.12 20.95 -18.80
N ALA A 602 -6.83 21.32 -19.86
CA ALA A 602 -7.45 22.64 -20.02
C ALA A 602 -8.71 22.78 -19.14
N ASP A 603 -9.59 21.78 -19.17
CA ASP A 603 -10.81 21.71 -18.36
C ASP A 603 -10.99 20.27 -17.84
N ASN A 604 -10.98 20.10 -16.52
CA ASN A 604 -11.09 18.78 -15.89
C ASN A 604 -12.50 18.18 -15.96
N GLN A 605 -13.51 18.97 -16.33
CA GLN A 605 -14.88 18.48 -16.56
C GLN A 605 -15.11 18.06 -18.02
N LYS A 606 -14.26 18.51 -18.95
CA LYS A 606 -14.43 18.32 -20.39
C LYS A 606 -13.09 18.05 -21.07
N LEU A 607 -12.61 16.82 -20.92
CA LEU A 607 -11.39 16.37 -21.56
C LEU A 607 -11.59 16.22 -23.07
N SER A 608 -10.74 16.88 -23.88
CA SER A 608 -10.65 16.61 -25.32
C SER A 608 -10.16 15.19 -25.60
N THR A 609 -10.39 14.67 -26.80
CA THR A 609 -9.90 13.33 -27.19
C THR A 609 -8.37 13.19 -27.07
N ALA A 610 -7.62 14.25 -27.32
CA ALA A 610 -6.17 14.24 -27.17
C ALA A 610 -5.75 14.14 -25.69
N GLU A 611 -6.41 14.90 -24.81
CA GLU A 611 -6.17 14.81 -23.36
C GLU A 611 -6.60 13.45 -22.80
N GLN A 612 -7.71 12.89 -23.27
CA GLN A 612 -8.12 11.54 -22.90
C GLN A 612 -7.02 10.51 -23.24
N ARG A 613 -6.48 10.54 -24.46
CA ARG A 613 -5.37 9.65 -24.86
C ARG A 613 -4.03 9.94 -24.16
N ALA A 614 -3.90 11.09 -23.48
CA ALA A 614 -2.72 11.44 -22.69
C ALA A 614 -2.86 11.07 -21.21
N LEU A 615 -4.07 10.76 -20.74
CA LEU A 615 -4.38 10.41 -19.35
C LEU A 615 -4.72 8.92 -19.19
N PHE A 616 -5.46 8.36 -20.16
CA PHE A 616 -5.99 7.02 -20.10
C PHE A 616 -5.27 6.10 -21.09
N ALA A 617 -4.95 4.89 -20.64
CA ALA A 617 -4.43 3.84 -21.52
C ALA A 617 -5.50 3.41 -22.54
N PRO A 618 -5.12 2.93 -23.73
CA PRO A 618 -6.08 2.22 -24.59
C PRO A 618 -6.64 1.01 -23.85
N LYS A 619 -7.88 0.62 -24.17
CA LYS A 619 -8.48 -0.62 -23.65
C LYS A 619 -7.57 -1.81 -23.96
N GLN A 620 -7.58 -2.81 -23.09
CA GLN A 620 -6.87 -4.05 -23.35
C GLN A 620 -7.40 -4.69 -24.65
N PRO A 621 -6.49 -5.19 -25.52
CA PRO A 621 -6.89 -5.85 -26.75
C PRO A 621 -7.40 -7.26 -26.48
N LEU A 622 -8.11 -7.83 -27.45
CA LEU A 622 -8.49 -9.25 -27.39
C LEU A 622 -7.52 -10.06 -28.24
N LEU A 623 -7.16 -11.22 -27.71
CA LEU A 623 -6.28 -12.19 -28.35
C LEU A 623 -6.99 -13.53 -28.39
N SER A 624 -7.13 -14.11 -29.59
CA SER A 624 -7.66 -15.46 -29.76
C SER A 624 -6.62 -16.35 -30.43
N LEU A 625 -6.61 -17.62 -30.01
CA LEU A 625 -5.69 -18.64 -30.50
C LEU A 625 -6.49 -19.73 -31.21
N THR A 626 -6.07 -20.09 -32.41
CA THR A 626 -6.61 -21.21 -33.19
C THR A 626 -5.46 -21.97 -33.84
N SER A 627 -5.68 -23.23 -34.23
CA SER A 627 -4.73 -24.00 -35.03
C SER A 627 -5.24 -24.12 -36.47
N ASN A 628 -4.34 -23.99 -37.45
CA ASN A 628 -4.69 -24.26 -38.85
C ASN A 628 -4.53 -25.76 -39.19
N ASP A 629 -4.98 -26.17 -40.38
CA ASP A 629 -4.91 -27.55 -40.87
C ASP A 629 -3.48 -28.13 -40.94
N LYS A 630 -2.45 -27.27 -40.85
CA LYS A 630 -1.04 -27.64 -40.86
C LYS A 630 -0.44 -27.75 -39.46
N GLY A 631 -1.25 -27.60 -38.40
CA GLY A 631 -0.82 -27.61 -37.00
C GLY A 631 -0.07 -26.35 -36.57
N GLU A 632 -0.16 -25.26 -37.34
CA GLU A 632 0.46 -23.98 -37.00
C GLU A 632 -0.52 -23.13 -36.18
N THR A 633 0.01 -22.31 -35.27
CA THR A 633 -0.80 -21.51 -34.36
C THR A 633 -1.14 -20.17 -35.00
N LEU A 634 -2.42 -19.90 -35.24
CA LEU A 634 -2.92 -18.61 -35.71
C LEU A 634 -3.47 -17.80 -34.52
N LEU A 635 -2.82 -16.67 -34.25
CA LEU A 635 -3.27 -15.67 -33.29
C LEU A 635 -3.98 -14.54 -34.03
N LYS A 636 -5.21 -14.21 -33.64
CA LYS A 636 -5.96 -13.06 -34.15
C LYS A 636 -6.03 -11.96 -33.10
N PHE A 637 -5.80 -10.73 -33.53
CA PHE A 637 -5.73 -9.53 -32.72
C PHE A 637 -6.97 -8.68 -32.93
N ASP A 638 -7.55 -8.18 -31.84
CA ASP A 638 -8.64 -7.22 -31.86
C ASP A 638 -8.27 -6.00 -31.01
N ALA A 639 -8.45 -4.80 -31.58
CA ALA A 639 -8.18 -3.54 -30.91
C ALA A 639 -9.24 -3.19 -29.84
N ASN A 640 -10.31 -3.98 -29.69
CA ASN A 640 -11.37 -3.76 -28.72
C ASN A 640 -12.02 -2.37 -28.86
N GLY A 641 -12.25 -1.96 -30.12
CA GLY A 641 -12.82 -0.65 -30.46
C GLY A 641 -11.84 0.53 -30.44
N GLU A 642 -10.57 0.30 -30.09
CA GLU A 642 -9.55 1.35 -30.11
C GLU A 642 -9.11 1.74 -31.52
N THR A 643 -8.69 3.00 -31.68
CA THR A 643 -8.16 3.53 -32.93
C THR A 643 -6.82 4.19 -32.71
N LYS A 644 -6.01 4.33 -33.78
CA LYS A 644 -4.64 4.87 -33.72
C LYS A 644 -3.76 4.12 -32.73
N THR A 645 -3.90 2.79 -32.69
CA THR A 645 -3.07 1.93 -31.85
C THR A 645 -2.12 1.07 -32.68
N ARG A 646 -1.08 0.56 -32.04
CA ARG A 646 -0.17 -0.46 -32.57
C ARG A 646 -0.08 -1.62 -31.59
N PHE A 647 -0.11 -2.84 -32.11
CA PHE A 647 0.03 -4.04 -31.29
C PHE A 647 1.48 -4.35 -30.94
N THR A 648 1.69 -4.89 -29.74
CA THR A 648 2.91 -5.61 -29.35
C THR A 648 2.50 -6.98 -28.83
N LEU A 649 2.96 -8.03 -29.51
CA LEU A 649 2.74 -9.42 -29.10
C LEU A 649 3.94 -9.89 -28.25
N TYR A 650 3.65 -10.60 -27.17
CA TYR A 650 4.62 -11.32 -26.37
C TYR A 650 4.43 -12.83 -26.57
N LYS A 651 5.53 -13.58 -26.71
CA LYS A 651 5.60 -15.04 -26.74
C LYS A 651 6.54 -15.48 -25.62
N ASN A 652 6.03 -16.20 -24.62
CA ASN A 652 6.76 -16.64 -23.42
C ASN A 652 7.56 -15.50 -22.74
N GLY A 653 6.96 -14.32 -22.64
CA GLY A 653 7.59 -13.12 -22.07
C GLY A 653 8.46 -12.31 -23.04
N ALA A 654 8.83 -12.86 -24.19
CA ALA A 654 9.65 -12.15 -25.19
C ALA A 654 8.79 -11.40 -26.21
N LYS A 655 9.17 -10.16 -26.54
CA LYS A 655 8.52 -9.37 -27.59
C LYS A 655 8.70 -10.05 -28.96
N VAL A 656 7.60 -10.22 -29.69
CA VAL A 656 7.61 -10.72 -31.07
C VAL A 656 7.67 -9.55 -32.05
N HIS A 657 8.56 -9.65 -33.04
CA HIS A 657 8.65 -8.65 -34.10
C HIS A 657 7.46 -8.78 -35.07
N LEU A 658 6.48 -7.87 -34.95
CA LEU A 658 5.35 -7.77 -35.85
C LEU A 658 5.67 -6.84 -37.03
N LYS A 659 5.29 -7.26 -38.26
CA LYS A 659 5.24 -6.33 -39.40
C LYS A 659 4.13 -5.30 -39.17
N LYS A 660 4.29 -4.07 -39.66
CA LYS A 660 3.31 -2.98 -39.49
C LYS A 660 1.91 -3.40 -39.96
N GLN A 661 0.88 -2.94 -39.24
CA GLN A 661 -0.55 -3.09 -39.58
C GLN A 661 -1.04 -4.54 -39.73
N ARG A 662 -0.54 -5.47 -38.90
CA ARG A 662 -1.10 -6.82 -38.82
C ARG A 662 -2.11 -6.94 -37.69
N ASP A 663 -3.23 -7.57 -38.02
CA ASP A 663 -4.29 -8.02 -37.12
C ASP A 663 -4.15 -9.50 -36.75
N HIS A 664 -3.07 -10.16 -37.17
CA HIS A 664 -2.80 -11.55 -36.86
C HIS A 664 -1.31 -11.89 -36.87
N TYR A 665 -0.97 -12.99 -36.21
CA TYR A 665 0.34 -13.62 -36.23
C TYR A 665 0.21 -15.13 -36.42
N LEU A 666 0.99 -15.68 -37.36
CA LEU A 666 1.08 -17.12 -37.58
C LEU A 666 2.39 -17.61 -36.97
N ASP A 667 2.29 -18.34 -35.87
CA ASP A 667 3.42 -19.06 -35.31
C ASP A 667 3.59 -20.40 -36.03
N LYS A 668 4.72 -20.54 -36.71
CA LYS A 668 5.09 -21.75 -37.45
C LYS A 668 5.74 -22.79 -36.56
N ASP A 669 6.00 -22.47 -35.29
CA ASP A 669 6.47 -23.43 -34.31
C ASP A 669 5.37 -24.46 -34.04
N ARG A 670 5.60 -25.68 -34.53
CA ARG A 670 4.73 -26.85 -34.34
C ARG A 670 5.12 -27.65 -33.11
N GLY A 671 5.86 -27.04 -32.19
CA GLY A 671 6.48 -27.69 -31.05
C GLY A 671 5.47 -28.48 -30.21
N HIS A 672 5.95 -29.60 -29.67
CA HIS A 672 5.19 -30.45 -28.74
C HIS A 672 5.03 -29.82 -27.35
N VAL A 673 5.76 -28.73 -27.08
CA VAL A 673 5.74 -27.95 -25.84
C VAL A 673 4.79 -26.75 -25.94
N SER A 674 4.16 -26.42 -24.81
CA SER A 674 3.22 -25.30 -24.73
C SER A 674 3.92 -23.95 -24.92
N GLN A 675 3.36 -23.12 -25.78
CA GLN A 675 3.78 -21.75 -26.09
C GLN A 675 2.68 -20.79 -25.63
N CYS A 676 3.03 -19.76 -24.87
CA CYS A 676 2.08 -18.80 -24.29
C CYS A 676 2.23 -17.41 -24.89
N TYR A 677 1.11 -16.73 -25.11
CA TYR A 677 1.05 -15.44 -25.79
C TYR A 677 0.17 -14.45 -25.06
N ALA A 678 0.59 -13.18 -25.04
CA ALA A 678 -0.25 -12.06 -24.61
C ALA A 678 -0.04 -10.87 -25.54
N LEU A 679 -1.06 -10.02 -25.64
CA LEU A 679 -1.10 -8.88 -26.53
C LEU A 679 -1.33 -7.60 -25.74
N VAL A 680 -0.61 -6.55 -26.09
CA VAL A 680 -0.93 -5.17 -25.67
C VAL A 680 -1.05 -4.29 -26.91
N GLN A 681 -1.68 -3.14 -26.74
CA GLN A 681 -1.69 -2.10 -27.76
C GLN A 681 -1.28 -0.76 -27.18
N SER A 682 -0.61 0.08 -27.97
CA SER A 682 -0.21 1.43 -27.55
C SER A 682 -0.75 2.46 -28.52
N TYR A 683 -1.18 3.61 -28.02
CA TYR A 683 -1.51 4.75 -28.88
C TYR A 683 -0.30 5.22 -29.67
N THR A 684 -0.50 5.56 -30.95
CA THR A 684 0.59 6.01 -31.83
C THR A 684 1.02 7.45 -31.57
N ASP A 685 0.18 8.26 -30.91
CA ASP A 685 0.44 9.67 -30.61
C ASP A 685 1.01 9.89 -29.20
N THR A 686 0.52 9.17 -28.19
CA THR A 686 0.97 9.34 -26.79
C THR A 686 1.89 8.23 -26.28
N ALA A 687 1.97 7.12 -27.01
CA ALA A 687 2.69 5.90 -26.61
C ALA A 687 2.21 5.26 -25.30
N LEU A 688 1.08 5.70 -24.72
CA LEU A 688 0.47 4.99 -23.58
C LEU A 688 0.04 3.59 -24.04
N THR A 689 0.36 2.60 -23.21
CA THR A 689 0.16 1.17 -23.50
C THR A 689 -0.98 0.63 -22.65
N SER A 690 -1.81 -0.23 -23.24
CA SER A 690 -2.90 -0.91 -22.56
C SER A 690 -2.40 -1.88 -21.51
N LEU A 691 -3.32 -2.28 -20.62
CA LEU A 691 -3.16 -3.54 -19.89
C LEU A 691 -3.20 -4.74 -20.87
N PRO A 692 -2.64 -5.92 -20.51
CA PRO A 692 -2.56 -7.05 -21.41
C PRO A 692 -3.90 -7.78 -21.64
N SER A 693 -4.01 -8.42 -22.81
CA SER A 693 -5.00 -9.48 -23.05
C SER A 693 -4.80 -10.63 -22.06
N ARG A 694 -5.80 -11.51 -21.92
CA ARG A 694 -5.59 -12.81 -21.25
C ARG A 694 -4.45 -13.56 -21.96
N THR A 695 -3.57 -14.19 -21.17
CA THR A 695 -2.56 -15.10 -21.72
C THR A 695 -3.24 -16.33 -22.32
N VAL A 696 -2.98 -16.62 -23.59
CA VAL A 696 -3.46 -17.84 -24.27
C VAL A 696 -2.27 -18.74 -24.57
N CYS A 697 -2.39 -20.04 -24.31
CA CYS A 697 -1.31 -20.99 -24.55
C CYS A 697 -1.74 -22.10 -25.50
N THR A 698 -0.81 -22.60 -26.30
CA THR A 698 -1.03 -23.83 -27.06
C THR A 698 -1.14 -25.01 -26.09
N ALA A 699 -2.01 -25.97 -26.38
CA ALA A 699 -2.24 -27.13 -25.52
C ALA A 699 -0.98 -28.04 -25.40
N GLY A 700 -0.10 -28.04 -26.40
CA GLY A 700 1.01 -28.98 -26.47
C GLY A 700 0.54 -30.44 -26.42
N GLN A 701 1.44 -31.36 -26.03
CA GLN A 701 1.01 -32.69 -25.58
C GLN A 701 0.56 -32.63 -24.11
N GLN A 702 -0.74 -32.68 -23.90
CA GLN A 702 -1.35 -32.66 -22.58
C GLN A 702 -1.83 -34.06 -22.18
N GLN A 703 -1.49 -34.47 -20.96
CA GLN A 703 -2.05 -35.63 -20.28
C GLN A 703 -3.15 -35.19 -19.32
N GLN A 704 -4.21 -35.99 -19.19
CA GLN A 704 -5.31 -35.75 -18.28
C GLN A 704 -5.39 -36.90 -17.28
N PHE A 705 -5.50 -36.56 -15.99
CA PHE A 705 -5.64 -37.53 -14.91
C PHE A 705 -6.98 -37.30 -14.22
N VAL A 706 -7.95 -38.16 -14.49
CA VAL A 706 -9.36 -37.98 -14.09
C VAL A 706 -9.59 -38.61 -12.71
N ALA A 707 -10.37 -37.92 -11.85
CA ALA A 707 -10.67 -38.38 -10.50
C ALA A 707 -11.29 -39.79 -10.49
N GLY A 708 -10.71 -40.69 -9.69
CA GLY A 708 -11.13 -42.08 -9.53
C GLY A 708 -10.62 -43.05 -10.60
N ASP A 709 -10.01 -42.55 -11.67
CA ASP A 709 -9.44 -43.36 -12.75
C ASP A 709 -7.91 -43.28 -12.76
N THR A 710 -7.36 -42.15 -13.18
CA THR A 710 -5.92 -41.92 -13.30
C THR A 710 -5.39 -40.94 -12.25
N LEU A 711 -6.29 -40.19 -11.61
CA LEU A 711 -6.04 -39.42 -10.38
C LEU A 711 -6.70 -40.14 -9.21
N GLN A 712 -5.90 -40.64 -8.29
CA GLN A 712 -6.31 -41.51 -7.19
C GLN A 712 -6.29 -40.80 -5.84
N SER A 713 -7.08 -41.30 -4.89
CA SER A 713 -7.12 -40.88 -3.49
C SER A 713 -7.31 -42.12 -2.63
N ASP A 714 -6.50 -42.28 -1.58
CA ASP A 714 -6.65 -43.41 -0.65
C ASP A 714 -7.90 -43.21 0.25
N ASP A 715 -8.28 -41.96 0.49
CA ASP A 715 -9.27 -41.57 1.50
C ASP A 715 -10.64 -41.16 0.91
N LEU A 716 -10.75 -41.05 -0.41
CA LEU A 716 -11.96 -40.57 -1.09
C LEU A 716 -12.30 -41.43 -2.31
N THR A 717 -13.58 -41.72 -2.47
CA THR A 717 -14.13 -42.32 -3.69
C THR A 717 -14.62 -41.21 -4.63
N ALA A 718 -14.34 -41.35 -5.93
CA ALA A 718 -14.86 -40.42 -6.92
C ALA A 718 -16.39 -40.54 -7.04
N THR A 719 -17.05 -39.40 -7.23
CA THR A 719 -18.51 -39.28 -7.36
C THR A 719 -18.87 -38.41 -8.55
N ASP A 720 -20.14 -38.40 -8.96
CA ASP A 720 -20.61 -37.47 -9.99
C ASP A 720 -20.88 -36.07 -9.43
N TYR A 721 -20.43 -35.04 -10.14
CA TYR A 721 -20.83 -33.65 -9.95
C TYR A 721 -20.96 -32.99 -11.31
N LEU A 722 -22.19 -32.55 -11.64
CA LEU A 722 -22.51 -31.90 -12.92
C LEU A 722 -22.14 -32.78 -14.13
N GLY A 723 -22.28 -34.11 -14.02
CA GLY A 723 -21.95 -35.05 -15.08
C GLY A 723 -20.46 -35.34 -15.23
N LEU A 724 -19.64 -34.91 -14.26
CA LEU A 724 -18.19 -35.14 -14.25
C LEU A 724 -17.78 -35.99 -13.02
N PRO A 725 -16.83 -36.93 -13.17
CA PRO A 725 -16.23 -37.63 -12.04
C PRO A 725 -15.37 -36.66 -11.23
N VAL A 726 -15.59 -36.59 -9.92
CA VAL A 726 -14.90 -35.68 -9.02
C VAL A 726 -14.61 -36.30 -7.65
N PHE A 727 -13.57 -35.81 -6.97
CA PHE A 727 -13.46 -35.91 -5.53
C PHE A 727 -14.16 -34.70 -4.88
N LYS A 728 -15.30 -34.93 -4.23
CA LYS A 728 -16.02 -33.88 -3.49
C LYS A 728 -15.34 -33.62 -2.16
N ASN A 729 -15.31 -32.35 -1.74
CA ASN A 729 -14.76 -31.92 -0.44
C ASN A 729 -13.33 -32.43 -0.20
N TRP A 730 -12.48 -32.45 -1.22
CA TRP A 730 -11.09 -32.86 -1.04
C TRP A 730 -10.25 -31.69 -0.49
N GLY A 731 -9.39 -31.98 0.48
CA GLY A 731 -8.37 -31.03 0.96
C GLY A 731 -8.20 -30.95 2.48
N LEU A 732 -8.60 -31.99 3.21
CA LEU A 732 -8.24 -32.14 4.63
C LEU A 732 -6.71 -32.38 4.80
N PRO A 733 -6.10 -31.96 5.92
CA PRO A 733 -4.66 -32.17 6.21
C PRO A 733 -4.10 -33.56 5.91
N GLU A 734 -4.83 -34.61 6.28
CA GLU A 734 -4.44 -36.00 6.09
C GLU A 734 -4.69 -36.56 4.67
N GLN A 735 -5.50 -35.87 3.86
CA GLN A 735 -5.88 -36.33 2.53
C GLN A 735 -4.81 -36.00 1.50
N LYS A 736 -4.65 -36.89 0.51
CA LYS A 736 -3.74 -36.68 -0.63
C LYS A 736 -4.37 -37.17 -1.93
N LEU A 737 -4.00 -36.53 -3.05
CA LEU A 737 -4.24 -37.09 -4.38
C LEU A 737 -2.93 -37.61 -4.96
N GLN A 738 -3.00 -38.67 -5.75
CA GLN A 738 -1.83 -39.32 -6.33
C GLN A 738 -2.04 -39.63 -7.80
N LEU A 739 -0.98 -39.46 -8.59
CA LEU A 739 -0.95 -39.87 -10.00
C LEU A 739 0.48 -40.24 -10.40
N SER A 740 0.62 -41.06 -11.45
CA SER A 740 1.90 -41.40 -12.08
C SER A 740 1.87 -40.95 -13.53
N ALA A 741 2.87 -40.17 -13.94
CA ALA A 741 2.91 -39.54 -15.24
C ALA A 741 4.13 -39.98 -16.04
N ASN A 742 3.91 -40.44 -17.27
CA ASN A 742 4.97 -40.75 -18.22
C ASN A 742 5.41 -39.49 -18.95
N ILE A 743 6.68 -39.13 -18.84
CA ILE A 743 7.20 -37.87 -19.37
C ILE A 743 7.63 -38.04 -20.82
N SER A 744 7.01 -37.30 -21.74
CA SER A 744 7.33 -37.38 -23.17
C SER A 744 8.49 -36.47 -23.59
N HIS A 745 8.73 -35.37 -22.87
CA HIS A 745 9.78 -34.40 -23.19
C HIS A 745 10.57 -33.99 -21.94
N SER A 746 11.89 -33.90 -22.08
CA SER A 746 12.77 -33.41 -21.02
C SER A 746 12.60 -31.90 -20.81
N GLY A 747 12.77 -31.45 -19.57
CA GLY A 747 12.67 -30.05 -19.15
C GLY A 747 11.44 -29.79 -18.28
N THR A 748 11.01 -28.53 -18.24
CA THR A 748 9.93 -28.06 -17.39
C THR A 748 8.58 -28.67 -17.79
N GLN A 749 7.98 -29.36 -16.83
CA GLN A 749 6.62 -29.83 -16.86
C GLN A 749 5.75 -28.89 -16.02
N ARG A 750 4.47 -28.77 -16.41
CA ARG A 750 3.49 -27.92 -15.75
C ARG A 750 2.25 -28.71 -15.40
N LEU A 751 1.74 -28.51 -14.19
CA LEU A 751 0.53 -29.15 -13.70
C LEU A 751 -0.47 -28.11 -13.19
N ALA A 752 -1.73 -28.28 -13.53
CA ALA A 752 -2.85 -27.54 -12.96
C ALA A 752 -4.02 -28.49 -12.65
N LEU A 753 -4.87 -28.11 -11.68
CA LEU A 753 -6.09 -28.82 -11.34
C LEU A 753 -7.29 -28.12 -11.96
N GLU A 754 -8.20 -28.90 -12.54
CA GLU A 754 -9.54 -28.44 -12.88
C GLU A 754 -10.48 -28.72 -11.70
N TYR A 755 -11.11 -27.67 -11.19
CA TYR A 755 -11.83 -27.70 -9.92
C TYR A 755 -13.10 -26.85 -9.93
N PHE A 756 -13.97 -27.13 -8.98
CA PHE A 756 -15.09 -26.29 -8.60
C PHE A 756 -14.93 -25.86 -7.15
N ILE A 757 -15.39 -24.64 -6.83
CA ILE A 757 -15.32 -24.09 -5.49
C ILE A 757 -16.50 -23.14 -5.26
N ASP A 758 -17.07 -23.22 -4.06
CA ASP A 758 -18.12 -22.33 -3.58
C ASP A 758 -17.75 -21.81 -2.18
N ASN A 759 -16.47 -21.50 -1.95
CA ASN A 759 -16.02 -21.13 -0.61
C ASN A 759 -16.40 -19.69 -0.22
N GLY A 760 -16.69 -18.85 -1.21
CA GLY A 760 -17.09 -17.46 -1.02
C GLY A 760 -17.03 -16.67 -2.33
N PRO A 761 -17.32 -15.36 -2.27
CA PRO A 761 -17.28 -14.49 -3.44
C PRO A 761 -15.83 -14.27 -3.94
N VAL A 762 -15.69 -13.89 -5.21
CA VAL A 762 -14.38 -13.71 -5.86
C VAL A 762 -13.59 -12.48 -5.36
N ASN A 763 -14.25 -11.50 -4.75
CA ASN A 763 -13.66 -10.24 -4.33
C ASN A 763 -13.21 -10.18 -2.85
N THR A 764 -13.47 -11.22 -2.06
CA THR A 764 -13.10 -11.27 -0.63
C THR A 764 -12.99 -12.72 -0.14
N GLY A 765 -12.77 -12.90 1.16
CA GLY A 765 -12.70 -14.20 1.84
C GLY A 765 -11.34 -14.52 2.43
N ILE A 766 -11.23 -15.72 3.02
CA ILE A 766 -10.03 -16.22 3.74
C ILE A 766 -9.71 -17.68 3.39
N THR A 767 -10.35 -18.20 2.35
CA THR A 767 -10.51 -19.63 2.04
C THR A 767 -10.06 -19.99 0.62
N ALA A 768 -9.12 -19.22 0.05
CA ALA A 768 -8.37 -19.67 -1.12
C ALA A 768 -7.79 -21.06 -0.82
N VAL A 769 -8.02 -22.03 -1.71
CA VAL A 769 -7.57 -23.40 -1.46
C VAL A 769 -6.13 -23.52 -1.90
N VAL A 770 -5.26 -24.00 -1.01
CA VAL A 770 -3.82 -24.06 -1.21
C VAL A 770 -3.34 -25.46 -0.92
N LYS A 771 -2.56 -26.00 -1.86
CA LYS A 771 -2.03 -27.37 -1.82
C LYS A 771 -0.58 -27.38 -2.28
N GLN A 772 0.15 -28.40 -1.84
CA GLN A 772 1.53 -28.62 -2.25
C GLN A 772 1.63 -29.82 -3.18
N LEU A 773 2.23 -29.59 -4.33
CA LEU A 773 2.67 -30.64 -5.25
C LEU A 773 4.00 -31.19 -4.76
N GLN A 774 4.09 -32.51 -4.61
CA GLN A 774 5.33 -33.24 -4.33
C GLN A 774 5.61 -34.19 -5.49
N VAL A 775 6.74 -33.98 -6.17
CA VAL A 775 7.10 -34.73 -7.38
C VAL A 775 8.39 -35.50 -7.14
N GLN A 776 8.32 -36.82 -7.35
CA GLN A 776 9.47 -37.69 -7.40
C GLN A 776 9.65 -38.21 -8.83
N CYS A 777 10.70 -37.73 -9.51
CA CYS A 777 11.15 -38.24 -10.79
C CYS A 777 12.45 -39.04 -10.61
N PRO A 778 12.76 -40.03 -11.46
CA PRO A 778 14.04 -40.74 -11.44
C PRO A 778 15.22 -39.78 -11.57
N GLU A 779 16.28 -40.00 -10.78
CA GLU A 779 17.55 -39.24 -10.79
C GLU A 779 17.44 -37.73 -10.47
N LEU A 780 16.27 -37.26 -10.05
CA LEU A 780 16.07 -35.88 -9.59
C LEU A 780 15.73 -35.87 -8.10
N PRO A 781 16.15 -34.84 -7.35
CA PRO A 781 15.69 -34.66 -5.98
C PRO A 781 14.17 -34.48 -5.96
N MET A 782 13.55 -34.74 -4.81
CA MET A 782 12.13 -34.44 -4.62
C MET A 782 11.89 -32.94 -4.82
N GLN A 783 10.93 -32.62 -5.69
CA GLN A 783 10.57 -31.26 -6.04
C GLN A 783 9.23 -30.88 -5.40
N GLN A 784 9.09 -29.61 -5.04
CA GLN A 784 7.87 -29.07 -4.45
C GLN A 784 7.42 -27.80 -5.18
N SER A 785 6.12 -27.64 -5.35
CA SER A 785 5.52 -26.44 -5.92
C SER A 785 4.10 -26.25 -5.39
N THR A 786 3.65 -25.00 -5.28
CA THR A 786 2.32 -24.70 -4.74
C THR A 786 1.27 -24.63 -5.84
N LEU A 787 0.09 -25.17 -5.54
CA LEU A 787 -1.15 -25.01 -6.30
C LEU A 787 -2.11 -24.17 -5.48
N VAL A 788 -2.65 -23.12 -6.09
CA VAL A 788 -3.64 -22.24 -5.49
C VAL A 788 -4.90 -22.31 -6.33
N MET A 789 -6.03 -22.45 -5.67
CA MET A 789 -7.37 -22.53 -6.24
C MET A 789 -8.20 -21.40 -5.61
N PRO A 790 -8.12 -20.19 -6.19
CA PRO A 790 -8.90 -19.05 -5.72
C PRO A 790 -10.40 -19.28 -5.85
N HIS A 791 -11.21 -18.47 -5.18
CA HIS A 791 -12.65 -18.44 -5.41
C HIS A 791 -12.98 -18.17 -6.88
N LEU A 792 -14.00 -18.85 -7.39
CA LEU A 792 -14.49 -18.69 -8.76
C LEU A 792 -15.69 -17.73 -8.78
N ALA A 793 -15.86 -17.02 -9.90
CA ALA A 793 -17.01 -16.13 -10.09
C ALA A 793 -18.34 -16.89 -10.20
N THR A 794 -18.31 -18.19 -10.55
CA THR A 794 -19.48 -19.04 -10.69
C THR A 794 -19.16 -20.43 -10.20
N ALA A 795 -19.81 -20.86 -9.11
CA ALA A 795 -19.52 -22.13 -8.44
C ALA A 795 -19.78 -23.38 -9.29
N THR A 796 -20.68 -23.28 -10.28
CA THR A 796 -21.03 -24.39 -11.19
C THR A 796 -20.17 -24.45 -12.45
N GLU A 797 -19.22 -23.53 -12.61
CA GLU A 797 -18.27 -23.53 -13.72
C GLU A 797 -16.90 -23.99 -13.22
N ALA A 798 -16.27 -24.90 -13.98
CA ALA A 798 -14.95 -25.39 -13.62
C ALA A 798 -13.90 -24.29 -13.85
N GLY A 799 -13.06 -24.07 -12.85
CA GLY A 799 -11.86 -23.23 -12.93
C GLY A 799 -10.59 -24.07 -13.06
N LEU A 800 -9.48 -23.37 -13.31
CA LEU A 800 -8.13 -23.97 -13.27
C LEU A 800 -7.33 -23.35 -12.14
N SER A 801 -6.62 -24.19 -11.37
CA SER A 801 -5.68 -23.72 -10.35
C SER A 801 -4.55 -22.92 -10.99
N THR A 802 -3.74 -22.24 -10.17
CA THR A 802 -2.41 -21.81 -10.59
C THR A 802 -1.58 -22.97 -11.12
N VAL A 803 -0.57 -22.66 -11.92
CA VAL A 803 0.31 -23.66 -12.50
C VAL A 803 1.47 -23.94 -11.55
N ALA A 804 1.63 -25.21 -11.20
CA ALA A 804 2.84 -25.72 -10.56
C ALA A 804 3.82 -26.21 -11.64
N SER A 805 5.12 -25.94 -11.44
CA SER A 805 6.19 -26.34 -12.36
C SER A 805 7.15 -27.33 -11.69
N PHE A 806 7.68 -28.29 -12.45
CA PHE A 806 8.75 -29.19 -12.02
C PHE A 806 9.58 -29.66 -13.21
N GLU A 807 10.83 -30.06 -12.99
CA GLU A 807 11.73 -30.60 -14.01
C GLU A 807 11.60 -32.12 -14.13
N ALA A 808 11.68 -32.64 -15.35
CA ALA A 808 11.69 -34.08 -15.62
C ALA A 808 12.49 -34.46 -16.87
N LYS A 809 12.81 -35.75 -17.03
CA LYS A 809 13.48 -36.31 -18.21
C LYS A 809 12.50 -37.12 -19.06
N ALA A 810 12.60 -37.01 -20.38
CA ALA A 810 11.82 -37.83 -21.31
C ALA A 810 12.05 -39.33 -21.06
N GLY A 811 11.00 -40.14 -21.21
CA GLY A 811 11.03 -41.58 -21.02
C GLY A 811 11.02 -42.03 -19.56
N THR A 812 10.87 -41.12 -18.60
CA THR A 812 10.75 -41.45 -17.17
C THR A 812 9.30 -41.39 -16.69
N GLU A 813 9.00 -42.18 -15.67
CA GLU A 813 7.74 -42.09 -14.93
C GLU A 813 7.97 -41.27 -13.65
N CYS A 814 7.25 -40.16 -13.51
CA CYS A 814 7.26 -39.34 -12.30
C CYS A 814 6.05 -39.67 -11.43
N LYS A 815 6.29 -39.89 -10.13
CA LYS A 815 5.23 -40.04 -9.12
C LYS A 815 4.91 -38.69 -8.52
N ILE A 816 3.63 -38.34 -8.54
CA ILE A 816 3.15 -37.03 -8.11
C ILE A 816 2.13 -37.23 -7.00
N SER A 817 2.34 -36.56 -5.87
CA SER A 817 1.37 -36.44 -4.78
C SER A 817 0.97 -34.99 -4.59
N ILE A 818 -0.31 -34.74 -4.40
CA ILE A 818 -0.86 -33.43 -4.05
C ILE A 818 -1.36 -33.53 -2.63
N VAL A 819 -0.72 -32.78 -1.73
CA VAL A 819 -0.96 -32.82 -0.29
C VAL A 819 -1.44 -31.47 0.20
N ASP A 820 -1.82 -31.43 1.47
CA ASP A 820 -2.31 -30.21 2.09
C ASP A 820 -1.29 -29.05 2.04
N GLY A 821 -1.85 -27.85 2.06
CA GLY A 821 -1.11 -26.59 2.16
C GLY A 821 -1.71 -25.74 3.26
N PHE A 822 -1.30 -24.48 3.33
CA PHE A 822 -1.79 -23.54 4.33
C PHE A 822 -2.75 -22.53 3.71
N ASN A 823 -3.77 -22.06 4.43
CA ASN A 823 -4.49 -20.83 4.05
C ASN A 823 -4.90 -20.03 5.30
N MET A 824 -5.48 -18.84 5.11
CA MET A 824 -5.79 -17.95 6.23
C MET A 824 -6.81 -18.56 7.21
N SER A 825 -7.76 -19.38 6.75
CA SER A 825 -8.73 -20.04 7.64
C SER A 825 -8.10 -20.93 8.72
N TYR A 826 -6.84 -21.35 8.55
CA TYR A 826 -6.12 -22.18 9.51
C TYR A 826 -5.70 -21.43 10.78
N LEU A 827 -5.79 -20.11 10.78
CA LEU A 827 -5.37 -19.26 11.88
C LEU A 827 -6.50 -18.99 12.86
N GLN A 828 -6.16 -18.99 14.15
CA GLN A 828 -7.11 -18.81 15.26
C GLN A 828 -7.84 -17.46 15.21
N HIS A 829 -7.17 -16.41 14.72
CA HIS A 829 -7.77 -15.08 14.56
C HIS A 829 -9.05 -15.13 13.72
N PHE A 830 -9.07 -15.94 12.67
CA PHE A 830 -10.22 -16.07 11.80
C PHE A 830 -11.33 -16.95 12.36
N ALA A 831 -11.20 -17.53 13.56
CA ALA A 831 -12.33 -18.20 14.22
C ALA A 831 -13.51 -17.25 14.46
N LEU A 832 -13.24 -15.94 14.56
CA LEU A 832 -14.26 -14.89 14.66
C LEU A 832 -14.76 -14.41 13.30
N TYR A 833 -14.23 -14.87 12.17
CA TYR A 833 -14.68 -14.41 10.86
C TYR A 833 -16.12 -14.88 10.56
N THR A 834 -16.96 -13.93 10.17
CA THR A 834 -18.39 -14.09 9.88
C THR A 834 -18.75 -13.66 8.47
N GLY A 835 -17.82 -13.03 7.74
CA GLY A 835 -18.03 -12.56 6.36
C GLY A 835 -18.10 -13.68 5.29
N GLY A 836 -17.95 -14.96 5.67
CA GLY A 836 -17.93 -16.08 4.74
C GLY A 836 -17.60 -17.41 5.41
N LYS A 837 -17.30 -18.44 4.59
CA LYS A 837 -16.90 -19.77 5.09
C LYS A 837 -15.46 -19.75 5.63
N GLY A 838 -15.07 -20.75 6.42
CA GLY A 838 -13.71 -20.87 6.98
C GLY A 838 -13.49 -20.17 8.33
N GLY A 839 -14.52 -19.46 8.83
CA GLY A 839 -14.47 -18.68 10.06
C GLY A 839 -15.04 -19.44 11.26
N GLN A 840 -16.19 -18.98 11.78
CA GLN A 840 -16.94 -19.65 12.85
C GLN A 840 -17.35 -21.10 12.48
N THR A 841 -17.49 -21.40 11.20
CA THR A 841 -17.83 -22.75 10.69
C THR A 841 -16.67 -23.75 10.72
N GLY A 842 -15.49 -23.32 11.20
CA GLY A 842 -14.27 -24.12 11.21
C GLY A 842 -13.36 -23.83 10.01
N PRO A 843 -12.09 -24.28 10.05
CA PRO A 843 -11.14 -24.07 8.97
C PRO A 843 -11.59 -24.73 7.67
N LEU A 844 -11.35 -24.10 6.52
CA LEU A 844 -11.76 -24.57 5.21
C LEU A 844 -10.66 -24.38 4.17
N ASN A 845 -10.09 -25.49 3.71
CA ASN A 845 -9.08 -25.56 2.65
C ASN A 845 -9.43 -26.68 1.66
N GLN A 846 -10.70 -26.77 1.25
CA GLN A 846 -11.22 -27.86 0.41
C GLN A 846 -11.86 -27.33 -0.88
N ALA A 847 -11.78 -28.13 -1.94
CA ALA A 847 -12.41 -27.90 -3.23
C ALA A 847 -12.99 -29.21 -3.81
N VAL A 848 -13.77 -29.11 -4.89
CA VAL A 848 -14.21 -30.25 -5.69
C VAL A 848 -13.25 -30.44 -6.86
N ILE A 849 -12.52 -31.55 -6.92
CA ILE A 849 -11.47 -31.78 -7.92
C ILE A 849 -11.96 -32.73 -9.00
N HIS A 850 -11.92 -32.30 -10.26
CA HIS A 850 -12.29 -33.14 -11.41
C HIS A 850 -11.09 -33.89 -12.00
N LYS A 851 -10.04 -33.17 -12.38
CA LYS A 851 -8.85 -33.77 -13.01
C LYS A 851 -7.60 -32.93 -12.80
N ALA A 852 -6.44 -33.56 -12.96
CA ALA A 852 -5.17 -32.88 -13.14
C ALA A 852 -4.81 -32.83 -14.64
N LEU A 853 -4.26 -31.70 -15.07
CA LEU A 853 -3.74 -31.48 -16.41
C LEU A 853 -2.22 -31.34 -16.32
N LEU A 854 -1.49 -32.16 -17.08
CA LEU A 854 -0.03 -32.12 -17.15
C LEU A 854 0.42 -31.88 -18.59
N TRP A 855 1.35 -30.96 -18.79
CA TRP A 855 1.92 -30.71 -20.11
C TRP A 855 3.38 -30.26 -20.02
N SER A 856 4.15 -30.54 -21.08
CA SER A 856 5.51 -30.03 -21.22
C SER A 856 5.50 -28.59 -21.72
N ALA A 857 6.41 -27.77 -21.22
CA ALA A 857 6.50 -26.36 -21.56
C ALA A 857 7.90 -25.97 -22.03
N VAL A 858 7.97 -24.85 -22.75
CA VAL A 858 9.27 -24.19 -23.01
C VAL A 858 9.86 -23.71 -21.69
N GLN A 859 11.17 -23.86 -21.59
CA GLN A 859 11.97 -23.42 -20.46
C GLN A 859 11.82 -21.92 -20.20
#